data_AF-K5ZZA6-F1
#
_entry.id   AF-K5ZZA6-F1
#
_cell.length_a   1.000
_cell.length_b   1.000
_cell.length_c   1.000
_cell.angle_alpha   90.00
_cell.angle_beta   90.00
_cell.angle_gamma   90.00
#
_symmetry.space_group_name_H-M   'P 1'
#
loop_
_entity.id
_entity.type
_entity.pdbx_description
1 polymer ?
#
loop_
_entity_poly.entity_id
_entity_poly.type
_entity_poly.pdbx_seq_one_letter_code
_entity_poly.pdbx_strand_id
1 'polypeptide(L)'
;MNNLERSRHRRPVLTTLILLLSIVTMSAQTTTLHPVASNDCGVDGKQPFLVKGDNYTMPDETGGNMTARTCNFGGFVIYAFDRLDIQADYQLEVVYLADSERRQRIVADGNEVQAPVVLEKGKEQRYRIDLPKKAFAYGQLVLVFEVLKGPNAIVSELNLYSSNPKKPIPFEGDKKLALAQTQSYRVDTTVNVEEHLPVYTTVPYSVPGVYNPVLSLNGTWQFNPSPKADFYTRKADTDGWYPIVVPGQWSMQGFKVDSAGFGGYQTLFTLPADWKGKQVKLRFDGVSSECIVWLNGKEIGTHMGGMTAFELDATTALQPGENRLALKVRSESLADMLGSLTQYAAHQLGGITRKVTLFAVPDVHISDLRIVTELDEQYKDAELKVYLAVTNAGKETEKNIAARLSIGGLPVVLDQVIPELSPGQTWTGWLTGKVADPRKWDNEHPYLYTMKIELGNADVTTEQIEKRFGFREVEVQGNRLLVNGKPVKLRGVCRHEAHPLTGRVMTPELERKDVELYRAANCNFIRTSHYPPCEELLEICDELGMFVEVEAPVCWIGHHANENWKVLDYQDSTYYPYVLQVNMETIHFYRNHPSVIFWSIANESYWNKEFAQVEVYVKKADPTRPHTFHDQAYGGFNNQGSTAPISNIHYPGPDGYKVAAKSDRPMVYGEYCHLNVYNRSELVTDPGVRSDWALALSPTWENMYKTDGVLGGSIWSGIDDIFQLPNGDAVGYGPWGPIDGWRRPKPEYWDMKKIYSPIRVQTDRLSPAKELVIHLENRYTYTDFNELQLNWRYGDEQGVSFASIKPGESGQIRIPIMNPDQANELYLSFTDPRGFIADEYIIPVGKQVQNELPELQPLTTQLKKASDRYRITGKNFICEVSRTTGQILSLKQGKQEILNGGPWLMALPLNGGGCYPNHNANTPLFNDICTEWKPTEIDAAKVGDDVVVTVKGSYKEFEGSYKLTVNAAGKLSVSYSFNALADVNPRQWGLVFEAPAAFNKTFWRRDGLWSVYPEDHISRPVGEADLFYSGLPSHLNPRVEPTWSWSLDYNELGSNDFRSTRRNIWYAGLTNAAGNKVTAVSDGKQHWRSWLEKDRIRFLVADFVTAGNEMFLSSYYAPFRKPLKAGDNISGAIVLHTN
;
A
#
# COMPACT_ATOMS: atom_id res chain seq x y z
N MET A 1 -60.44 8.24 -28.80
CA MET A 1 -61.23 7.18 -29.45
C MET A 1 -60.94 5.87 -28.73
N ASN A 2 -61.99 5.30 -28.14
CA ASN A 2 -62.19 3.95 -27.57
C ASN A 2 -61.19 3.41 -26.53
N ASN A 3 -61.58 2.73 -25.46
CA ASN A 3 -62.76 2.70 -24.59
C ASN A 3 -62.42 1.69 -23.48
N LEU A 4 -62.86 1.99 -22.25
CA LEU A 4 -63.36 1.04 -21.24
C LEU A 4 -62.43 -0.01 -20.56
N GLU A 5 -62.22 0.26 -19.27
CA GLU A 5 -62.69 -0.56 -18.13
C GLU A 5 -62.10 -1.96 -17.86
N ARG A 6 -61.40 -2.12 -16.71
CA ARG A 6 -61.91 -2.69 -15.44
C ARG A 6 -60.73 -3.07 -14.52
N SER A 7 -60.64 -2.45 -13.34
CA SER A 7 -61.03 -3.04 -12.03
C SER A 7 -59.93 -3.97 -11.48
N ARG A 8 -59.45 -3.92 -10.24
CA ARG A 8 -59.93 -3.54 -8.89
C ARG A 8 -58.70 -3.85 -7.99
N HIS A 9 -58.42 -3.29 -6.81
CA HIS A 9 -59.15 -2.53 -5.79
C HIS A 9 -58.05 -1.73 -5.03
N ARG A 10 -58.17 -0.41 -4.84
CA ARG A 10 -59.00 0.32 -3.86
C ARG A 10 -58.55 0.09 -2.40
N ARG A 11 -58.36 1.08 -1.53
CA ARG A 11 -58.46 2.57 -1.48
C ARG A 11 -58.47 2.92 0.07
N PRO A 12 -58.71 4.16 0.58
CA PRO A 12 -57.81 5.32 0.58
C PRO A 12 -58.05 6.34 1.75
N VAL A 13 -57.51 7.55 1.59
CA VAL A 13 -58.03 8.90 1.92
C VAL A 13 -58.28 9.31 3.38
N LEU A 14 -57.30 10.05 3.90
CA LEU A 14 -57.30 11.49 4.26
C LEU A 14 -58.56 12.18 4.86
N THR A 15 -58.32 12.79 6.04
CA THR A 15 -58.73 14.12 6.54
C THR A 15 -60.20 14.43 6.83
N THR A 16 -60.51 14.83 8.08
CA THR A 16 -60.72 16.25 8.51
C THR A 16 -61.18 16.32 10.00
N LEU A 17 -60.47 17.13 10.82
CA LEU A 17 -60.89 17.94 12.00
C LEU A 17 -61.47 17.35 13.33
N ILE A 18 -60.95 17.93 14.43
CA ILE A 18 -61.54 18.25 15.76
C ILE A 18 -61.19 17.37 17.01
N LEU A 19 -60.63 18.08 18.01
CA LEU A 19 -60.51 17.87 19.47
C LEU A 19 -59.83 16.60 20.04
N LEU A 20 -58.72 16.80 20.78
CA LEU A 20 -58.68 16.68 22.25
C LEU A 20 -57.26 16.95 22.80
N LEU A 21 -57.18 17.82 23.80
CA LEU A 21 -56.06 17.86 24.74
C LEU A 21 -55.91 16.48 25.39
N SER A 22 -54.76 15.84 25.20
CA SER A 22 -54.22 14.83 26.12
C SER A 22 -52.73 14.69 25.84
N ILE A 23 -51.95 14.97 26.87
CA ILE A 23 -50.54 14.69 27.06
C ILE A 23 -50.15 13.34 26.43
N VAL A 24 -49.29 13.35 25.41
CA VAL A 24 -48.42 12.20 25.12
C VAL A 24 -47.05 12.60 25.62
N THR A 25 -46.87 12.43 26.93
CA THR A 25 -45.58 12.09 27.52
C THR A 25 -44.95 11.02 26.63
N MET A 26 -43.75 11.27 26.09
CA MET A 26 -42.89 10.16 25.74
C MET A 26 -42.79 9.30 26.99
N SER A 27 -43.40 8.12 26.93
CA SER A 27 -43.06 7.04 27.83
C SER A 27 -41.59 6.76 27.56
N ALA A 28 -40.71 7.33 28.39
CA ALA A 28 -39.46 6.67 28.67
C ALA A 28 -39.86 5.25 29.06
N GLN A 29 -39.53 4.27 28.21
CA GLN A 29 -39.49 2.90 28.70
C GLN A 29 -38.48 2.93 29.85
N THR A 30 -38.98 3.02 31.08
CA THR A 30 -38.19 2.73 32.26
C THR A 30 -37.81 1.28 32.12
N THR A 31 -36.62 1.02 31.60
CA THR A 31 -36.02 -0.31 31.61
C THR A 31 -35.99 -0.76 33.06
N THR A 32 -36.84 -1.72 33.43
CA THR A 32 -36.89 -2.22 34.80
C THR A 32 -35.57 -2.92 35.10
N LEU A 33 -34.76 -2.34 35.98
CA LEU A 33 -33.50 -2.93 36.41
C LEU A 33 -33.77 -3.95 37.53
N HIS A 34 -33.26 -5.17 37.35
CA HIS A 34 -33.36 -6.26 38.31
C HIS A 34 -32.03 -6.43 39.05
N PRO A 35 -32.03 -6.67 40.38
CA PRO A 35 -30.81 -7.01 41.09
C PRO A 35 -30.26 -8.35 40.59
N VAL A 36 -29.06 -8.33 40.03
CA VAL A 36 -28.40 -9.52 39.47
C VAL A 36 -27.24 -10.00 40.32
N ALA A 37 -26.61 -9.10 41.09
CA ALA A 37 -25.67 -9.46 42.13
C ALA A 37 -25.85 -8.53 43.34
N SER A 38 -25.82 -9.09 44.54
CA SER A 38 -25.84 -8.36 45.81
C SER A 38 -24.73 -8.89 46.69
N ASN A 39 -24.07 -8.01 47.43
CA ASN A 39 -22.92 -8.38 48.24
C ASN A 39 -23.00 -7.84 49.69
N ASP A 40 -22.70 -8.72 50.65
CA ASP A 40 -22.63 -8.42 52.09
C ASP A 40 -21.15 -8.12 52.45
N CYS A 41 -20.70 -6.90 52.13
CA CYS A 41 -19.29 -6.51 52.30
C CYS A 41 -18.91 -6.53 53.79
N GLY A 42 -17.68 -6.94 54.11
CA GLY A 42 -17.26 -7.18 55.49
C GLY A 42 -17.78 -8.45 56.17
N VAL A 43 -18.68 -9.23 55.55
CA VAL A 43 -19.17 -10.51 56.10
C VAL A 43 -18.45 -11.73 55.50
N ASP A 44 -17.74 -12.46 56.35
CA ASP A 44 -17.00 -13.68 55.99
C ASP A 44 -17.88 -14.67 55.21
N GLY A 45 -17.36 -15.15 54.08
CA GLY A 45 -18.02 -16.18 53.26
C GLY A 45 -19.23 -15.72 52.44
N LYS A 46 -19.60 -14.43 52.47
CA LYS A 46 -20.76 -13.90 51.72
C LYS A 46 -20.42 -13.01 50.52
N GLN A 47 -19.14 -12.95 50.12
CA GLN A 47 -18.64 -12.08 49.06
C GLN A 47 -18.10 -12.88 47.86
N PRO A 48 -18.96 -13.54 47.06
CA PRO A 48 -18.51 -14.40 45.97
C PRO A 48 -17.70 -13.64 44.91
N PHE A 49 -18.03 -12.37 44.67
CA PHE A 49 -17.39 -11.52 43.66
C PHE A 49 -16.17 -10.74 44.18
N LEU A 50 -15.87 -10.79 45.48
CA LEU A 50 -14.66 -10.14 46.01
C LEU A 50 -13.43 -10.92 45.56
N VAL A 51 -12.56 -10.23 44.84
CA VAL A 51 -11.28 -10.74 44.34
C VAL A 51 -10.14 -10.34 45.27
N LYS A 52 -10.13 -9.09 45.75
CA LYS A 52 -9.09 -8.53 46.60
C LYS A 52 -9.68 -7.52 47.57
N GLY A 53 -9.25 -7.58 48.82
CA GLY A 53 -9.75 -6.74 49.91
C GLY A 53 -9.97 -7.61 51.16
N ASP A 54 -9.78 -7.00 52.32
CA ASP A 54 -9.95 -7.66 53.62
C ASP A 54 -11.30 -7.27 54.22
N ASN A 55 -11.82 -8.07 55.15
CA ASN A 55 -13.00 -7.69 55.94
C ASN A 55 -12.58 -6.75 57.08
N TYR A 56 -13.38 -5.70 57.31
CA TYR A 56 -13.18 -4.75 58.39
C TYR A 56 -14.51 -4.36 59.04
N THR A 57 -14.48 -4.23 60.36
CA THR A 57 -15.60 -3.72 61.14
C THR A 57 -15.19 -2.40 61.76
N MET A 58 -15.92 -1.34 61.43
CA MET A 58 -15.67 0.00 61.96
C MET A 58 -15.92 0.07 63.47
N PRO A 59 -15.21 0.94 64.21
CA PRO A 59 -15.43 1.16 65.64
C PRO A 59 -16.88 1.57 65.94
N ASP A 60 -17.39 1.20 67.11
CA ASP A 60 -18.78 1.48 67.51
C ASP A 60 -19.14 2.98 67.51
N GLU A 61 -18.11 3.81 67.71
CA GLU A 61 -18.17 5.28 67.77
C GLU A 61 -18.34 5.95 66.40
N THR A 62 -18.27 5.19 65.30
CA THR A 62 -18.25 5.73 63.91
C THR A 62 -19.59 6.30 63.46
N GLY A 63 -20.71 6.11 64.16
CA GLY A 63 -22.05 6.48 63.64
C GLY A 63 -22.49 5.59 62.47
N GLY A 64 -23.69 5.81 61.91
CA GLY A 64 -24.23 5.03 60.76
C GLY A 64 -24.98 3.73 61.10
N ASN A 65 -25.61 3.11 60.10
CA ASN A 65 -26.36 1.85 60.23
C ASN A 65 -25.43 0.67 60.56
N MET A 66 -25.87 -0.26 61.43
CA MET A 66 -25.09 -1.45 61.84
C MET A 66 -24.62 -2.30 60.65
N THR A 67 -25.42 -2.40 59.58
CA THR A 67 -25.09 -3.19 58.39
C THR A 67 -23.93 -2.60 57.58
N ALA A 68 -23.79 -1.26 57.55
CA ALA A 68 -22.73 -0.59 56.79
C ALA A 68 -21.37 -0.52 57.55
N ARG A 69 -21.35 -0.96 58.82
CA ARG A 69 -20.14 -0.98 59.68
C ARG A 69 -19.20 -2.12 59.31
N THR A 70 -19.73 -3.23 58.80
CA THR A 70 -18.93 -4.27 58.18
C THR A 70 -18.68 -3.86 56.73
N CYS A 71 -17.43 -3.78 56.32
CA CYS A 71 -17.05 -3.38 54.98
C CYS A 71 -15.86 -4.20 54.47
N ASN A 72 -15.63 -4.17 53.16
CA ASN A 72 -14.37 -4.58 52.59
C ASN A 72 -13.43 -3.38 52.49
N PHE A 73 -12.15 -3.58 52.81
CA PHE A 73 -11.14 -2.53 52.74
C PHE A 73 -9.78 -3.03 52.25
N GLY A 74 -8.95 -2.11 51.78
CA GLY A 74 -7.56 -2.38 51.40
C GLY A 74 -6.97 -1.26 50.55
N GLY A 75 -5.69 -1.37 50.19
CA GLY A 75 -5.06 -0.41 49.25
C GLY A 75 -5.77 -0.38 47.90
N PHE A 76 -6.32 -1.53 47.50
CA PHE A 76 -7.33 -1.68 46.46
C PHE A 76 -8.38 -2.68 46.95
N VAL A 77 -9.65 -2.39 46.69
CA VAL A 77 -10.72 -3.38 46.81
C VAL A 77 -11.19 -3.73 45.39
N ILE A 78 -11.17 -5.01 45.03
CA ILE A 78 -11.49 -5.49 43.68
C ILE A 78 -12.70 -6.42 43.74
N TYR A 79 -13.72 -6.10 42.95
CA TYR A 79 -14.82 -7.00 42.66
C TYR A 79 -14.83 -7.37 41.18
N ALA A 80 -15.06 -8.63 40.85
CA ALA A 80 -15.13 -9.06 39.46
C ALA A 80 -16.34 -9.96 39.21
N PHE A 81 -17.02 -9.70 38.09
CA PHE A 81 -18.22 -10.37 37.64
C PHE A 81 -17.98 -10.94 36.25
N ASP A 82 -18.29 -12.21 36.03
CA ASP A 82 -18.14 -12.89 34.73
C ASP A 82 -19.51 -13.22 34.13
N ARG A 83 -19.54 -13.39 32.81
CA ARG A 83 -20.73 -13.71 31.98
C ARG A 83 -21.87 -12.68 32.05
N LEU A 84 -21.54 -11.39 32.06
CA LEU A 84 -22.50 -10.32 31.85
C LEU A 84 -23.08 -10.38 30.42
N ASP A 85 -24.30 -9.93 30.26
CA ASP A 85 -24.94 -9.73 28.96
C ASP A 85 -24.53 -8.36 28.39
N ILE A 86 -23.69 -8.35 27.37
CA ILE A 86 -23.17 -7.14 26.75
C ILE A 86 -24.26 -6.23 26.13
N GLN A 87 -25.48 -6.75 25.93
CA GLN A 87 -26.61 -6.00 25.40
C GLN A 87 -27.49 -5.38 26.50
N ALA A 88 -27.29 -5.77 27.76
CA ALA A 88 -28.04 -5.23 28.89
C ALA A 88 -27.47 -3.90 29.40
N ASP A 89 -28.33 -3.11 30.03
CA ASP A 89 -27.95 -1.91 30.77
C ASP A 89 -27.67 -2.32 32.21
N TYR A 90 -26.53 -1.91 32.75
CA TYR A 90 -26.15 -2.21 34.13
C TYR A 90 -26.04 -0.94 34.96
N GLN A 91 -26.52 -1.01 36.20
CA GLN A 91 -26.37 0.05 37.21
C GLN A 91 -25.73 -0.54 38.46
N LEU A 92 -24.69 0.12 38.95
CA LEU A 92 -23.99 -0.22 40.19
C LEU A 92 -24.50 0.67 41.32
N GLU A 93 -24.94 0.08 42.43
CA GLU A 93 -25.17 0.78 43.69
C GLU A 93 -24.06 0.43 44.67
N VAL A 94 -23.42 1.47 45.23
CA VAL A 94 -22.36 1.32 46.23
C VAL A 94 -22.68 2.17 47.45
N VAL A 95 -22.43 1.61 48.62
CA VAL A 95 -22.51 2.31 49.91
C VAL A 95 -21.15 2.37 50.55
N TYR A 96 -20.83 3.53 51.09
CA TYR A 96 -19.64 3.75 51.90
C TYR A 96 -20.04 4.30 53.26
N LEU A 97 -19.49 3.74 54.33
CA LEU A 97 -19.40 4.37 55.64
C LEU A 97 -17.91 4.48 55.96
N ALA A 98 -17.42 5.62 56.46
CA ALA A 98 -15.99 5.81 56.71
C ALA A 98 -15.70 6.16 58.18
N ASP A 99 -14.72 5.53 58.80
CA ASP A 99 -14.22 5.86 60.16
C ASP A 99 -13.24 7.04 60.18
N SER A 100 -12.82 7.52 59.01
CA SER A 100 -11.99 8.71 58.80
C SER A 100 -12.26 9.30 57.42
N GLU A 101 -11.93 10.59 57.23
CA GLU A 101 -12.06 11.23 55.92
C GLU A 101 -11.17 10.54 54.89
N ARG A 102 -11.75 10.18 53.75
CA ARG A 102 -11.04 9.56 52.62
C ARG A 102 -11.50 10.19 51.32
N ARG A 103 -10.66 10.10 50.28
CA ARG A 103 -11.07 10.34 48.90
C ARG A 103 -10.85 9.05 48.13
N GLN A 104 -11.87 8.52 47.48
CA GLN A 104 -11.76 7.30 46.67
C GLN A 104 -12.53 7.41 45.36
N ARG A 105 -12.22 6.55 44.40
CA ARG A 105 -12.92 6.44 43.12
C ARG A 105 -13.16 4.99 42.73
N ILE A 106 -13.99 4.77 41.70
CA ILE A 106 -14.21 3.45 41.11
C ILE A 106 -13.74 3.48 39.66
N VAL A 107 -12.91 2.51 39.31
CA VAL A 107 -12.42 2.26 37.95
C VAL A 107 -12.93 0.91 37.48
N ALA A 108 -13.38 0.81 36.22
CA ALA A 108 -13.67 -0.44 35.55
C ALA A 108 -12.86 -0.51 34.24
N ASP A 109 -12.08 -1.57 34.05
CA ASP A 109 -11.18 -1.75 32.88
C ASP A 109 -10.33 -0.49 32.58
N GLY A 110 -9.69 0.07 33.61
CA GLY A 110 -8.85 1.27 33.50
C GLY A 110 -9.60 2.60 33.29
N ASN A 111 -10.93 2.56 33.14
CA ASN A 111 -11.77 3.74 32.95
C ASN A 111 -12.50 4.13 34.24
N GLU A 112 -12.54 5.42 34.56
CA GLU A 112 -13.30 5.93 35.70
C GLU A 112 -14.81 5.75 35.47
N VAL A 113 -15.47 4.98 36.34
CA VAL A 113 -16.94 4.82 36.36
C VAL A 113 -17.58 5.64 37.49
N GLN A 114 -16.82 5.97 38.53
CA GLN A 114 -17.19 6.96 39.53
C GLN A 114 -16.03 7.93 39.73
N ALA A 115 -16.28 9.22 39.51
CA ALA A 115 -15.32 10.28 39.81
C ALA A 115 -14.92 10.29 41.30
N PRO A 116 -13.73 10.80 41.66
CA PRO A 116 -13.28 10.86 43.04
C PRO A 116 -14.31 11.47 44.00
N VAL A 117 -14.84 10.66 44.91
CA VAL A 117 -15.75 11.09 45.98
C VAL A 117 -14.98 11.31 47.27
N VAL A 118 -15.40 12.31 48.04
CA VAL A 118 -14.93 12.52 49.42
C VAL A 118 -15.89 11.80 50.36
N LEU A 119 -15.34 10.87 51.14
CA LEU A 119 -16.02 10.13 52.17
C LEU A 119 -15.83 10.84 53.51
N GLU A 120 -16.92 11.33 54.08
CA GLU A 120 -16.92 12.03 55.36
C GLU A 120 -16.89 11.02 56.52
N LYS A 121 -16.14 11.32 57.59
CA LYS A 121 -16.12 10.48 58.78
C LYS A 121 -17.53 10.36 59.38
N GLY A 122 -17.97 9.12 59.56
CA GLY A 122 -19.20 8.74 60.24
C GLY A 122 -20.51 9.00 59.50
N LYS A 123 -20.43 9.26 58.20
CA LYS A 123 -21.58 9.50 57.33
C LYS A 123 -21.70 8.38 56.31
N GLU A 124 -22.87 7.77 56.23
CA GLU A 124 -23.20 6.82 55.17
C GLU A 124 -23.45 7.59 53.86
N GLN A 125 -22.80 7.17 52.78
CA GLN A 125 -22.92 7.78 51.46
C GLN A 125 -23.22 6.70 50.42
N ARG A 126 -24.37 6.84 49.74
CA ARG A 126 -24.86 5.90 48.73
C ARG A 126 -24.78 6.54 47.35
N TYR A 127 -24.28 5.77 46.39
CA TYR A 127 -24.13 6.18 45.00
C TYR A 127 -24.77 5.15 44.08
N ARG A 128 -25.53 5.63 43.09
CA ARG A 128 -25.99 4.83 41.95
C ARG A 128 -25.28 5.32 40.70
N ILE A 129 -24.66 4.40 39.99
CA ILE A 129 -23.75 4.66 38.89
C ILE A 129 -24.22 3.83 37.70
N ASP A 130 -24.61 4.49 36.62
CA ASP A 130 -24.87 3.81 35.35
C ASP A 130 -23.53 3.35 34.77
N LEU A 131 -23.39 2.05 34.56
CA LEU A 131 -22.16 1.49 34.03
C LEU A 131 -22.13 1.70 32.50
N PRO A 132 -21.12 2.37 31.95
CA PRO A 132 -21.02 2.53 30.51
C PRO A 132 -20.75 1.17 29.86
N LYS A 133 -21.32 0.89 28.68
CA LYS A 133 -21.18 -0.41 28.01
C LYS A 133 -19.73 -0.90 27.87
N LYS A 134 -18.78 0.04 27.70
CA LYS A 134 -17.34 -0.26 27.65
C LYS A 134 -16.78 -0.93 28.91
N ALA A 135 -17.39 -0.71 30.08
CA ALA A 135 -16.95 -1.29 31.35
C ALA A 135 -17.24 -2.80 31.47
N PHE A 136 -18.03 -3.36 30.55
CA PHE A 136 -18.37 -4.78 30.53
C PHE A 136 -18.45 -5.38 29.12
N ALA A 137 -17.81 -4.74 28.14
CA ALA A 137 -17.92 -5.08 26.71
C ALA A 137 -17.46 -6.50 26.37
N TYR A 138 -16.63 -7.11 27.22
CA TYR A 138 -16.12 -8.48 27.07
C TYR A 138 -16.95 -9.53 27.83
N GLY A 139 -18.14 -9.15 28.32
CA GLY A 139 -18.96 -10.00 29.18
C GLY A 139 -18.38 -10.17 30.59
N GLN A 140 -17.42 -9.33 30.96
CA GLN A 140 -16.73 -9.31 32.25
C GLN A 140 -16.72 -7.90 32.80
N LEU A 141 -16.93 -7.72 34.11
CA LEU A 141 -16.86 -6.42 34.77
C LEU A 141 -15.89 -6.54 35.95
N VAL A 142 -14.78 -5.82 35.92
CA VAL A 142 -13.81 -5.76 37.01
C VAL A 142 -13.83 -4.35 37.61
N LEU A 143 -14.35 -4.21 38.82
CA LEU A 143 -14.41 -2.96 39.57
C LEU A 143 -13.23 -2.87 40.53
N VAL A 144 -12.44 -1.80 40.38
CA VAL A 144 -11.32 -1.47 41.26
C VAL A 144 -11.65 -0.20 42.03
N PHE A 145 -11.77 -0.33 43.36
CA PHE A 145 -11.94 0.77 44.29
C PHE A 145 -10.56 1.26 44.72
N GLU A 146 -10.25 2.51 44.37
CA GLU A 146 -8.95 3.12 44.61
C GLU A 146 -9.05 4.23 45.64
N VAL A 147 -8.22 4.18 46.68
CA VAL A 147 -8.06 5.30 47.61
C VAL A 147 -7.06 6.30 47.03
N LEU A 148 -7.49 7.55 46.92
CA LEU A 148 -6.72 8.67 46.41
C LEU A 148 -6.14 9.52 47.53
N LYS A 149 -6.80 9.55 48.70
CA LYS A 149 -6.35 10.23 49.91
C LYS A 149 -6.96 9.53 51.14
N GLY A 150 -6.17 9.31 52.17
CA GLY A 150 -6.59 8.54 53.35
C GLY A 150 -6.06 7.09 53.33
N PRO A 151 -6.35 6.27 54.35
CA PRO A 151 -5.61 5.03 54.60
C PRO A 151 -5.88 3.89 53.61
N ASN A 152 -7.14 3.53 53.36
CA ASN A 152 -7.55 2.40 52.52
C ASN A 152 -8.86 2.73 51.82
N ALA A 153 -9.09 2.14 50.64
CA ALA A 153 -10.40 2.16 49.99
C ALA A 153 -11.36 1.32 50.81
N ILE A 154 -12.63 1.72 50.86
CA ILE A 154 -13.66 1.02 51.63
C ILE A 154 -14.91 0.81 50.79
N VAL A 155 -15.61 -0.31 51.01
CA VAL A 155 -16.88 -0.65 50.37
C VAL A 155 -17.77 -1.33 51.41
N SER A 156 -18.84 -0.64 51.84
CA SER A 156 -19.76 -1.15 52.87
C SER A 156 -20.90 -1.99 52.28
N GLU A 157 -21.39 -1.65 51.09
CA GLU A 157 -22.35 -2.47 50.33
C GLU A 157 -22.08 -2.32 48.83
N LEU A 158 -22.30 -3.39 48.06
CA LEU A 158 -22.18 -3.36 46.60
C LEU A 158 -23.27 -4.20 45.95
N ASN A 159 -24.10 -3.56 45.12
CA ASN A 159 -25.21 -4.20 44.41
C ASN A 159 -25.13 -3.87 42.92
N LEU A 160 -25.30 -4.87 42.06
CA LEU A 160 -25.34 -4.75 40.61
C LEU A 160 -26.76 -5.04 40.12
N TYR A 161 -27.32 -4.10 39.37
CA TYR A 161 -28.61 -4.22 38.71
C TYR A 161 -28.43 -4.31 37.20
N SER A 162 -29.33 -5.02 36.52
CA SER A 162 -29.30 -5.19 35.06
C SER A 162 -30.70 -5.13 34.47
N SER A 163 -30.80 -4.64 33.23
CA SER A 163 -32.02 -4.77 32.43
C SER A 163 -32.31 -6.22 32.00
N ASN A 164 -31.31 -7.10 32.08
CA ASN A 164 -31.46 -8.55 31.93
C ASN A 164 -31.34 -9.25 33.30
N PRO A 165 -32.35 -10.01 33.77
CA PRO A 165 -32.32 -10.65 35.08
C PRO A 165 -31.32 -11.81 35.22
N LYS A 166 -30.54 -12.14 34.17
CA LYS A 166 -29.50 -13.18 34.23
C LYS A 166 -28.38 -12.78 35.20
N LYS A 167 -28.13 -13.63 36.20
CA LYS A 167 -27.10 -13.40 37.22
C LYS A 167 -25.69 -13.64 36.65
N PRO A 168 -24.72 -12.73 36.89
CA PRO A 168 -23.31 -13.00 36.62
C PRO A 168 -22.77 -14.07 37.59
N ILE A 169 -21.61 -14.63 37.27
CA ILE A 169 -20.92 -15.62 38.10
C ILE A 169 -19.60 -15.07 38.64
N PRO A 170 -19.13 -15.51 39.81
CA PRO A 170 -17.83 -15.10 40.33
C PRO A 170 -16.68 -15.77 39.56
N PHE A 171 -15.51 -15.14 39.57
CA PHE A 171 -14.28 -15.78 39.12
C PHE A 171 -13.76 -16.77 40.18
N GLU A 172 -13.23 -17.90 39.75
CA GLU A 172 -12.68 -18.96 40.61
C GLU A 172 -11.26 -19.36 40.18
N GLY A 173 -10.53 -20.04 41.08
CA GLY A 173 -9.20 -20.61 40.81
C GLY A 173 -8.15 -19.59 40.34
N ASP A 174 -7.31 -20.00 39.40
CA ASP A 174 -6.19 -19.21 38.88
C ASP A 174 -6.64 -17.88 38.25
N LYS A 175 -7.86 -17.84 37.67
CA LYS A 175 -8.43 -16.60 37.11
C LYS A 175 -8.72 -15.56 38.19
N LYS A 176 -9.21 -15.99 39.35
CA LYS A 176 -9.42 -15.11 40.51
C LYS A 176 -8.08 -14.60 41.06
N LEU A 177 -7.06 -15.46 41.12
CA LEU A 177 -5.71 -15.09 41.55
C LEU A 177 -5.06 -14.07 40.60
N ALA A 178 -5.20 -14.24 39.29
CA ALA A 178 -4.76 -13.27 38.29
C ALA A 178 -5.47 -11.91 38.44
N LEU A 179 -6.77 -11.93 38.75
CA LEU A 179 -7.54 -10.71 39.01
C LEU A 179 -7.10 -9.99 40.30
N ALA A 180 -6.60 -10.71 41.31
CA ALA A 180 -6.05 -10.10 42.52
C ALA A 180 -4.71 -9.37 42.27
N GLN A 181 -4.05 -9.70 41.17
CA GLN A 181 -2.88 -8.99 40.64
C GLN A 181 -3.25 -7.93 39.59
N THR A 182 -4.53 -7.83 39.21
CA THR A 182 -5.01 -6.78 38.31
C THR A 182 -4.87 -5.45 39.02
N GLN A 183 -3.78 -4.76 38.71
CA GLN A 183 -3.78 -3.31 38.77
C GLN A 183 -4.77 -2.88 37.68
N SER A 184 -5.73 -2.03 38.03
CA SER A 184 -6.25 -1.08 37.05
C SER A 184 -5.03 -0.58 36.29
N TYR A 185 -4.97 -0.77 34.97
CA TYR A 185 -3.87 -0.20 34.21
C TYR A 185 -3.90 1.30 34.46
N ARG A 186 -3.01 1.78 35.35
CA ARG A 186 -2.55 3.15 35.23
C ARG A 186 -1.84 3.14 33.89
N VAL A 187 -2.52 3.68 32.88
CA VAL A 187 -1.79 4.36 31.83
C VAL A 187 -0.84 5.28 32.58
N ASP A 188 0.46 5.01 32.52
CA ASP A 188 1.44 5.96 32.98
C ASP A 188 1.42 7.13 31.98
N THR A 189 0.41 7.99 32.15
CA THR A 189 0.38 9.35 31.61
C THR A 189 1.17 10.31 32.51
N THR A 190 1.86 9.79 33.54
CA THR A 190 2.67 10.59 34.46
C THR A 190 4.08 10.82 33.93
N VAL A 191 4.53 10.07 32.92
CA VAL A 191 5.41 10.64 31.91
C VAL A 191 4.62 11.79 31.29
N ASN A 192 4.94 13.01 31.70
CA ASN A 192 4.48 14.19 31.01
C ASN A 192 5.09 14.10 29.62
N VAL A 193 4.38 13.45 28.68
CA VAL A 193 4.92 13.17 27.35
C VAL A 193 5.35 14.48 26.70
N GLU A 194 4.70 15.60 27.06
CA GLU A 194 5.06 16.97 26.66
C GLU A 194 6.43 17.44 27.14
N GLU A 195 6.95 16.97 28.27
CA GLU A 195 8.34 17.23 28.72
C GLU A 195 9.38 16.43 27.93
N HIS A 196 8.96 15.38 27.23
CA HIS A 196 9.84 14.47 26.48
C HIS A 196 9.53 14.45 24.97
N LEU A 197 8.62 15.33 24.49
CA LEU A 197 8.33 15.44 23.07
C LEU A 197 9.59 15.89 22.32
N PRO A 198 9.87 15.31 21.14
CA PRO A 198 10.85 15.90 20.25
C PRO A 198 10.38 17.32 19.87
N VAL A 199 11.31 18.27 19.99
CA VAL A 199 11.10 19.65 19.54
C VAL A 199 11.61 19.75 18.11
N TYR A 200 10.72 20.12 17.20
CA TYR A 200 11.06 20.41 15.81
C TYR A 200 10.85 21.90 15.56
N THR A 201 11.91 22.68 15.79
CA THR A 201 11.85 24.13 15.62
C THR A 201 11.42 24.46 14.20
N THR A 202 10.50 25.42 14.03
CA THR A 202 10.04 25.73 12.68
C THR A 202 11.18 26.42 11.92
N VAL A 203 11.55 25.90 10.75
CA VAL A 203 12.64 26.48 9.96
C VAL A 203 12.19 27.87 9.48
N PRO A 204 12.92 28.95 9.81
CA PRO A 204 12.49 30.29 9.47
C PRO A 204 12.68 30.59 7.99
N TYR A 205 11.70 31.27 7.40
CA TYR A 205 11.81 31.85 6.07
C TYR A 205 12.81 33.01 6.08
N SER A 206 12.75 33.86 7.10
CA SER A 206 13.73 34.93 7.29
C SER A 206 13.95 35.29 8.76
N VAL A 207 15.17 35.72 9.07
CA VAL A 207 15.57 36.24 10.37
C VAL A 207 16.32 37.57 10.15
N PRO A 208 15.92 38.69 10.77
CA PRO A 208 16.59 39.96 10.56
C PRO A 208 18.07 39.93 10.94
N GLY A 209 18.85 40.57 10.07
CA GLY A 209 20.32 40.60 10.19
C GLY A 209 20.98 39.30 9.74
N VAL A 210 20.24 38.32 9.23
CA VAL A 210 20.76 37.06 8.67
C VAL A 210 20.40 37.01 7.19
N TYR A 211 21.40 36.85 6.32
CA TYR A 211 21.21 36.79 4.87
C TYR A 211 20.51 35.50 4.44
N ASN A 212 20.95 34.36 4.98
CA ASN A 212 20.34 33.06 4.77
C ASN A 212 20.31 32.30 6.11
N PRO A 213 19.13 32.02 6.68
CA PRO A 213 19.04 31.37 7.99
C PRO A 213 19.21 29.85 7.91
N VAL A 214 19.34 29.25 6.72
CA VAL A 214 19.47 27.80 6.53
C VAL A 214 20.77 27.46 5.82
N LEU A 215 21.51 26.50 6.37
CA LEU A 215 22.75 25.98 5.80
C LEU A 215 22.64 24.45 5.68
N SER A 216 22.68 23.94 4.44
CA SER A 216 22.81 22.49 4.22
C SER A 216 24.22 22.02 4.57
N LEU A 217 24.31 20.90 5.27
CA LEU A 217 25.57 20.19 5.52
C LEU A 217 25.71 18.92 4.66
N ASN A 218 24.86 18.77 3.63
CA ASN A 218 25.01 17.71 2.64
C ASN A 218 26.29 17.92 1.82
N GLY A 219 26.89 16.84 1.34
CA GLY A 219 28.09 16.86 0.51
C GLY A 219 29.08 15.77 0.90
N THR A 220 30.36 16.00 0.63
CA THR A 220 31.43 15.05 0.95
C THR A 220 31.96 15.27 2.36
N TRP A 221 31.88 14.24 3.19
CA TRP A 221 32.42 14.18 4.54
C TRP A 221 33.64 13.23 4.58
N GLN A 222 34.38 13.24 5.68
CA GLN A 222 35.38 12.23 5.99
C GLN A 222 34.73 11.08 6.75
N PHE A 223 35.10 9.84 6.41
CA PHE A 223 34.56 8.62 6.99
C PHE A 223 35.67 7.64 7.38
N ASN A 224 35.52 7.02 8.55
CA ASN A 224 36.38 5.94 9.01
C ASN A 224 35.50 4.75 9.44
N PRO A 225 35.64 3.56 8.83
CA PRO A 225 34.81 2.40 9.16
C PRO A 225 35.10 1.77 10.54
N SER A 226 36.21 2.14 11.17
CA SER A 226 36.63 1.67 12.49
C SER A 226 37.36 2.81 13.23
N PRO A 227 36.64 3.88 13.61
CA PRO A 227 37.24 5.06 14.21
C PRO A 227 37.78 4.74 15.61
N LYS A 228 38.90 5.38 15.97
CA LYS A 228 39.41 5.38 17.36
C LYS A 228 38.36 5.99 18.30
N ALA A 229 38.36 5.59 19.57
CA ALA A 229 37.35 6.03 20.54
C ALA A 229 37.27 7.57 20.71
N ASP A 230 38.39 8.28 20.55
CA ASP A 230 38.54 9.72 20.74
C ASP A 230 38.61 10.53 19.44
N PHE A 231 38.21 9.93 18.29
CA PHE A 231 38.37 10.55 16.98
C PHE A 231 37.74 11.94 16.86
N TYR A 232 36.66 12.24 17.59
CA TYR A 232 35.96 13.53 17.61
C TYR A 232 36.80 14.69 18.20
N THR A 233 37.84 14.37 18.97
CA THR A 233 38.69 15.38 19.64
C THR A 233 39.64 16.10 18.69
N ARG A 234 39.96 15.48 17.54
CA ARG A 234 40.92 16.01 16.55
C ARG A 234 40.31 15.99 15.15
N LYS A 235 40.89 16.79 14.25
CA LYS A 235 40.54 16.75 12.83
C LYS A 235 40.99 15.41 12.25
N ALA A 236 40.17 14.84 11.38
CA ALA A 236 40.51 13.67 10.58
C ALA A 236 41.87 13.89 9.91
N ASP A 237 42.78 12.94 10.10
CA ASP A 237 44.04 12.86 9.38
C ASP A 237 43.85 11.97 8.14
N THR A 238 44.87 11.84 7.30
CA THR A 238 44.76 11.06 6.05
C THR A 238 44.80 9.54 6.26
N ASP A 239 45.11 9.05 7.47
CA ASP A 239 45.30 7.62 7.72
C ASP A 239 43.98 6.96 8.15
N GLY A 240 43.43 6.09 7.30
CA GLY A 240 42.16 5.38 7.56
C GLY A 240 40.89 6.21 7.42
N TRP A 241 40.98 7.48 6.98
CA TRP A 241 39.84 8.33 6.64
C TRP A 241 39.66 8.42 5.12
N TYR A 242 38.41 8.30 4.67
CA TYR A 242 38.02 8.27 3.27
C TYR A 242 36.91 9.30 2.99
N PRO A 243 36.83 9.88 1.79
CA PRO A 243 35.67 10.68 1.41
C PRO A 243 34.41 9.81 1.33
N ILE A 244 33.30 10.31 1.87
CA ILE A 244 31.97 9.70 1.76
C ILE A 244 30.93 10.78 1.42
N VAL A 245 29.92 10.46 0.62
CA VAL A 245 28.78 11.34 0.34
C VAL A 245 27.73 11.21 1.44
N VAL A 246 27.23 12.35 1.91
CA VAL A 246 26.13 12.51 2.86
C VAL A 246 25.05 13.42 2.24
N PRO A 247 23.78 13.01 2.20
CA PRO A 247 23.25 11.72 2.64
C PRO A 247 23.76 10.55 1.79
N GLY A 248 23.92 9.39 2.42
CA GLY A 248 24.46 8.19 1.78
C GLY A 248 24.52 6.98 2.70
N GLN A 249 24.35 5.79 2.14
CA GLN A 249 24.64 4.53 2.82
C GLN A 249 26.10 4.14 2.60
N TRP A 250 26.79 3.72 3.66
CA TRP A 250 28.22 3.37 3.56
C TRP A 250 28.44 2.12 2.69
N SER A 251 27.50 1.17 2.72
CA SER A 251 27.55 -0.10 1.98
C SER A 251 27.42 0.13 0.47
N MET A 252 26.50 1.00 0.07
CA MET A 252 26.30 1.43 -1.32
C MET A 252 27.49 2.24 -1.88
N GLN A 253 28.34 2.78 -1.00
CA GLN A 253 29.58 3.48 -1.34
C GLN A 253 30.83 2.60 -1.25
N GLY A 254 30.68 1.32 -0.91
CA GLY A 254 31.74 0.31 -0.94
C GLY A 254 32.48 0.14 0.39
N PHE A 255 31.99 0.76 1.47
CA PHE A 255 32.55 0.61 2.80
C PHE A 255 31.87 -0.53 3.57
N LYS A 256 32.63 -1.16 4.45
CA LYS A 256 32.15 -2.17 5.39
C LYS A 256 32.44 -1.72 6.82
N VAL A 257 31.43 -1.72 7.66
CA VAL A 257 31.54 -1.55 9.12
C VAL A 257 31.18 -2.89 9.74
N ASP A 258 31.92 -3.32 10.76
CA ASP A 258 31.62 -4.56 11.47
C ASP A 258 30.20 -4.53 12.04
N SER A 259 29.55 -5.70 12.12
CA SER A 259 28.18 -5.79 12.64
C SER A 259 28.12 -5.28 14.08
N ALA A 260 27.12 -4.44 14.38
CA ALA A 260 27.00 -3.66 15.62
C ALA A 260 28.22 -2.77 15.96
N GLY A 261 29.18 -2.63 15.05
CA GLY A 261 30.30 -1.69 15.13
C GLY A 261 29.89 -0.27 14.80
N PHE A 262 30.83 0.67 14.96
CA PHE A 262 30.58 2.08 14.71
C PHE A 262 31.45 2.59 13.55
N GLY A 263 30.83 3.29 12.60
CA GLY A 263 31.52 4.15 11.65
C GLY A 263 31.65 5.58 12.19
N GLY A 264 32.78 6.23 11.91
CA GLY A 264 33.07 7.61 12.29
C GLY A 264 32.94 8.54 11.10
N TYR A 265 32.27 9.68 11.30
CA TYR A 265 32.06 10.72 10.30
C TYR A 265 32.64 12.04 10.82
N GLN A 266 33.26 12.83 9.93
CA GLN A 266 33.66 14.20 10.22
C GLN A 266 33.43 15.13 9.04
N THR A 267 32.97 16.35 9.31
CA THR A 267 32.95 17.43 8.33
C THR A 267 33.35 18.75 8.96
N LEU A 268 33.79 19.67 8.12
CA LEU A 268 34.08 21.04 8.48
C LEU A 268 33.09 21.95 7.76
N PHE A 269 32.57 22.94 8.48
CA PHE A 269 31.73 23.97 7.90
C PHE A 269 32.10 25.33 8.48
N THR A 270 31.84 26.39 7.72
CA THR A 270 32.03 27.76 8.21
C THR A 270 30.70 28.29 8.69
N LEU A 271 30.63 28.72 9.95
CA LEU A 271 29.46 29.39 10.49
C LEU A 271 29.35 30.79 9.86
N PRO A 272 28.22 31.14 9.22
CA PRO A 272 28.01 32.47 8.67
C PRO A 272 28.17 33.55 9.77
N ALA A 273 28.91 34.61 9.47
CA ALA A 273 29.28 35.63 10.46
C ALA A 273 28.07 36.42 11.00
N ASP A 274 27.03 36.52 10.18
CA ASP A 274 25.76 37.18 10.45
C ASP A 274 24.82 36.34 11.34
N TRP A 275 25.15 35.07 11.62
CA TRP A 275 24.47 34.25 12.62
C TRP A 275 24.90 34.55 14.06
N LYS A 276 25.85 35.49 14.24
CA LYS A 276 26.33 35.88 15.57
C LYS A 276 25.17 36.35 16.46
N GLY A 277 25.06 35.75 17.65
CA GLY A 277 24.02 36.09 18.63
C GLY A 277 22.64 35.52 18.27
N LYS A 278 22.57 34.55 17.35
CA LYS A 278 21.39 33.75 17.08
C LYS A 278 21.49 32.40 17.77
N GLN A 279 20.35 31.75 17.96
CA GLN A 279 20.28 30.35 18.36
C GLN A 279 20.41 29.49 17.11
N VAL A 280 21.16 28.40 17.19
CA VAL A 280 21.44 27.55 16.03
C VAL A 280 21.04 26.12 16.33
N LYS A 281 20.22 25.55 15.45
CA LYS A 281 19.72 24.18 15.52
C LYS A 281 20.39 23.32 14.45
N LEU A 282 20.71 22.09 14.81
CA LEU A 282 21.23 21.06 13.91
C LEU A 282 20.19 19.95 13.81
N ARG A 283 19.63 19.73 12.61
CA ARG A 283 18.64 18.70 12.33
C ARG A 283 19.23 17.64 11.41
N PHE A 284 18.98 16.38 11.76
CA PHE A 284 19.18 15.23 10.88
C PHE A 284 17.82 14.63 10.58
N ASP A 285 17.52 14.42 9.31
CA ASP A 285 16.22 13.87 8.90
C ASP A 285 16.20 12.32 8.93
N GLY A 286 17.36 11.69 9.11
CA GLY A 286 17.52 10.25 9.20
C GLY A 286 18.98 9.81 9.32
N VAL A 287 19.29 9.08 10.39
CA VAL A 287 20.60 8.45 10.62
C VAL A 287 20.37 6.99 11.00
N SER A 288 20.82 6.08 10.13
CA SER A 288 20.66 4.66 10.37
C SER A 288 21.83 4.05 11.13
N SER A 289 21.63 3.42 12.29
CA SER A 289 20.37 3.32 13.07
C SER A 289 20.47 3.92 14.46
N GLU A 290 21.67 4.29 14.89
CA GLU A 290 21.95 4.99 16.15
C GLU A 290 23.18 5.89 15.98
N CYS A 291 23.17 7.05 16.62
CA CYS A 291 24.31 7.95 16.56
C CYS A 291 24.58 8.75 17.85
N ILE A 292 25.81 9.24 17.94
CA ILE A 292 26.27 10.25 18.90
C ILE A 292 26.91 11.38 18.10
N VAL A 293 26.62 12.63 18.48
CA VAL A 293 27.00 13.85 17.75
C VAL A 293 27.88 14.74 18.62
N TRP A 294 29.03 15.15 18.07
CA TRP A 294 29.93 16.12 18.69
C TRP A 294 30.14 17.32 17.78
N LEU A 295 30.16 18.51 18.38
CA LEU A 295 30.51 19.76 17.73
C LEU A 295 31.72 20.37 18.44
N ASN A 296 32.80 20.61 17.69
CA ASN A 296 34.08 21.10 18.20
C ASN A 296 34.63 20.28 19.39
N GLY A 297 34.36 18.97 19.41
CA GLY A 297 34.80 18.04 20.46
C GLY A 297 33.87 17.97 21.69
N LYS A 298 32.80 18.76 21.76
CA LYS A 298 31.76 18.69 22.80
C LYS A 298 30.58 17.85 22.30
N GLU A 299 30.13 16.90 23.10
CA GLU A 299 28.92 16.12 22.80
C GLU A 299 27.69 17.03 22.87
N ILE A 300 26.85 16.99 21.84
CA ILE A 300 25.63 17.79 21.75
C ILE A 300 24.36 16.95 21.70
N GLY A 301 24.46 15.63 21.54
CA GLY A 301 23.32 14.71 21.68
C GLY A 301 23.52 13.34 21.06
N THR A 302 22.50 12.51 21.21
CA THR A 302 22.40 11.15 20.67
C THR A 302 21.01 10.91 20.07
N HIS A 303 20.90 9.93 19.18
CA HIS A 303 19.60 9.51 18.63
C HIS A 303 19.60 8.04 18.26
N MET A 304 18.45 7.39 18.45
CA MET A 304 18.15 6.04 18.02
C MET A 304 16.78 6.08 17.36
N GLY A 305 16.74 5.97 16.03
CA GLY A 305 15.47 6.13 15.29
C GLY A 305 15.53 5.76 13.82
N GLY A 306 16.72 5.57 13.23
CA GLY A 306 16.88 5.01 11.89
C GLY A 306 16.42 5.94 10.76
N MET A 307 15.10 6.06 10.61
CA MET A 307 14.40 6.80 9.56
C MET A 307 13.58 7.99 10.10
N THR A 308 13.64 8.28 11.40
CA THR A 308 12.99 9.47 11.99
C THR A 308 13.94 10.65 12.10
N ALA A 309 13.39 11.86 12.02
CA ALA A 309 14.15 13.10 12.18
C ALA A 309 14.40 13.42 13.65
N PHE A 310 15.54 14.05 13.96
CA PHE A 310 15.84 14.60 15.28
C PHE A 310 16.60 15.92 15.19
N GLU A 311 16.48 16.74 16.23
CA GLU A 311 17.05 18.07 16.30
C GLU A 311 17.88 18.24 17.58
N LEU A 312 19.02 18.90 17.46
CA LEU A 312 19.95 19.21 18.55
C LEU A 312 20.23 20.71 18.61
N ASP A 313 20.39 21.26 19.81
CA ASP A 313 20.87 22.63 19.98
C ASP A 313 22.40 22.69 19.77
N ALA A 314 22.83 23.41 18.74
CA ALA A 314 24.25 23.57 18.40
C ALA A 314 24.86 24.84 19.03
N THR A 315 24.04 25.77 19.51
CA THR A 315 24.43 27.16 19.84
C THR A 315 25.64 27.24 20.76
N THR A 316 25.63 26.47 21.85
CA THR A 316 26.67 26.56 22.89
C THR A 316 27.98 25.87 22.53
N ALA A 317 28.00 25.07 21.47
CA ALA A 317 29.18 24.33 21.02
C ALA A 317 29.84 24.96 19.78
N LEU A 318 29.17 25.93 19.14
CA LEU A 318 29.67 26.65 17.97
C LEU A 318 30.76 27.67 18.33
N GLN A 319 31.64 27.92 17.38
CA GLN A 319 32.63 29.00 17.41
C GLN A 319 32.57 29.84 16.12
N PRO A 320 33.03 31.10 16.12
CA PRO A 320 33.12 31.89 14.90
C PRO A 320 34.04 31.24 13.85
N GLY A 321 33.64 31.30 12.57
CA GLY A 321 34.43 30.73 11.48
C GLY A 321 34.27 29.23 11.34
N GLU A 322 35.38 28.50 11.20
CA GLU A 322 35.37 27.05 10.97
C GLU A 322 34.93 26.26 12.21
N ASN A 323 34.01 25.33 12.02
CA ASN A 323 33.49 24.40 13.02
C ASN A 323 33.65 22.96 12.54
N ARG A 324 33.90 22.05 13.48
CA ARG A 324 34.02 20.61 13.22
C ARG A 324 32.83 19.86 13.78
N LEU A 325 32.08 19.21 12.90
CA LEU A 325 31.03 18.26 13.25
C LEU A 325 31.60 16.85 13.14
N ALA A 326 31.40 16.03 14.17
CA ALA A 326 31.80 14.64 14.19
C ALA A 326 30.64 13.75 14.65
N LEU A 327 30.43 12.62 13.99
CA LEU A 327 29.38 11.66 14.35
C LEU A 327 29.96 10.26 14.46
N LYS A 328 29.46 9.50 15.43
CA LYS A 328 29.70 8.07 15.56
C LYS A 328 28.37 7.38 15.30
N VAL A 329 28.31 6.51 14.29
CA VAL A 329 27.08 5.90 13.78
C VAL A 329 27.18 4.38 13.81
N ARG A 330 26.17 3.69 14.35
CA ARG A 330 26.07 2.23 14.40
C ARG A 330 24.84 1.77 13.63
N SER A 331 25.01 0.75 12.79
CA SER A 331 23.94 -0.02 12.15
C SER A 331 23.55 -1.19 13.05
N GLU A 332 22.42 -1.85 12.77
CA GLU A 332 22.00 -3.06 13.50
C GLU A 332 21.82 -2.80 15.01
N SER A 333 21.43 -1.57 15.36
CA SER A 333 21.02 -1.21 16.73
C SER A 333 19.61 -1.73 17.03
N LEU A 334 19.09 -1.45 18.24
CA LEU A 334 17.70 -1.74 18.60
C LEU A 334 16.69 -1.14 17.60
N ALA A 335 16.98 0.05 17.06
CA ALA A 335 16.13 0.68 16.04
C ALA A 335 16.02 -0.14 14.76
N ASP A 336 17.14 -0.67 14.27
CA ASP A 336 17.17 -1.52 13.08
C ASP A 336 16.50 -2.88 13.35
N MET A 337 16.68 -3.44 14.55
CA MET A 337 16.04 -4.69 14.95
C MET A 337 14.51 -4.57 15.03
N LEU A 338 13.99 -3.48 15.61
CA LEU A 338 12.56 -3.23 15.75
C LEU A 338 11.91 -2.70 14.46
N GLY A 339 12.67 -2.06 13.57
CA GLY A 339 12.21 -1.63 12.25
C GLY A 339 12.45 -2.63 11.13
N SER A 340 13.27 -3.67 11.36
CA SER A 340 13.71 -4.67 10.37
C SER A 340 14.32 -4.07 9.08
N LEU A 341 14.98 -2.91 9.16
CA LEU A 341 15.38 -2.12 7.99
C LEU A 341 16.49 -2.81 7.17
N THR A 342 17.55 -3.29 7.83
CA THR A 342 18.62 -4.09 7.22
C THR A 342 18.08 -5.39 6.62
N GLN A 343 17.10 -6.02 7.27
CA GLN A 343 16.48 -7.26 6.77
C GLN A 343 15.70 -7.01 5.46
N TYR A 344 14.89 -5.94 5.38
CA TYR A 344 14.22 -5.55 4.13
C TYR A 344 15.22 -5.13 3.04
N ALA A 345 16.28 -4.41 3.41
CA ALA A 345 17.31 -4.00 2.46
C ALA A 345 18.15 -5.18 1.94
N ALA A 346 18.19 -6.30 2.68
CA ALA A 346 19.04 -7.47 2.43
C ALA A 346 20.54 -7.12 2.28
N HIS A 347 20.97 -6.03 2.91
CA HIS A 347 22.36 -5.61 3.09
C HIS A 347 22.42 -4.64 4.28
N GLN A 348 23.61 -4.48 4.90
CA GLN A 348 23.77 -3.61 6.06
C GLN A 348 23.36 -2.17 5.73
N LEU A 349 22.34 -1.67 6.43
CA LEU A 349 21.80 -0.34 6.25
C LEU A 349 22.35 0.59 7.33
N GLY A 350 23.39 1.34 7.00
CA GLY A 350 23.97 2.30 7.91
C GLY A 350 24.50 3.56 7.24
N GLY A 351 24.54 4.64 8.02
CA GLY A 351 25.02 5.94 7.60
C GLY A 351 24.02 7.06 7.84
N ILE A 352 24.36 8.25 7.38
CA ILE A 352 23.48 9.42 7.44
C ILE A 352 22.64 9.39 6.16
N THR A 353 21.43 8.83 6.23
CA THR A 353 20.64 8.43 5.05
C THR A 353 19.76 9.54 4.49
N ARG A 354 19.54 10.63 5.24
CA ARG A 354 18.78 11.81 4.80
C ARG A 354 19.50 13.12 5.12
N LYS A 355 18.93 14.24 4.66
CA LYS A 355 19.57 15.57 4.71
C LYS A 355 19.97 15.97 6.13
N VAL A 356 21.06 16.74 6.19
CA VAL A 356 21.55 17.39 7.41
C VAL A 356 21.44 18.90 7.23
N THR A 357 20.73 19.53 8.14
CA THR A 357 20.41 20.97 8.05
C THR A 357 20.81 21.68 9.33
N LEU A 358 21.59 22.74 9.19
CA LEU A 358 21.88 23.69 10.24
C LEU A 358 21.04 24.94 9.98
N PHE A 359 20.38 25.51 10.99
CA PHE A 359 19.60 26.73 10.79
C PHE A 359 19.62 27.66 12.02
N ALA A 360 19.58 28.96 11.76
CA ALA A 360 19.59 30.01 12.77
C ALA A 360 18.19 30.56 13.01
N VAL A 361 17.83 30.69 14.29
CA VAL A 361 16.61 31.31 14.80
C VAL A 361 16.97 32.43 15.79
N PRO A 362 16.13 33.46 15.97
CA PRO A 362 16.34 34.45 17.04
C PRO A 362 16.26 33.82 18.44
N ASP A 363 16.66 34.59 19.46
CA ASP A 363 16.57 34.16 20.87
C ASP A 363 15.14 33.78 21.26
N VAL A 364 14.16 34.60 20.86
CA VAL A 364 12.73 34.28 20.94
C VAL A 364 12.23 33.80 19.59
N HIS A 365 11.85 32.54 19.49
CA HIS A 365 11.48 31.89 18.22
C HIS A 365 10.31 30.92 18.38
N ILE A 366 9.69 30.57 17.25
CA ILE A 366 8.62 29.57 17.17
C ILE A 366 9.22 28.16 17.23
N SER A 367 9.05 27.48 18.35
CA SER A 367 9.59 26.14 18.63
C SER A 367 8.62 25.00 18.28
N ASP A 368 7.32 25.30 18.11
CA ASP A 368 6.32 24.35 17.60
C ASP A 368 5.21 25.09 16.83
N LEU A 369 4.74 24.48 15.74
CA LEU A 369 3.64 24.95 14.91
C LEU A 369 2.68 23.79 14.61
N ARG A 370 1.38 23.97 14.89
CA ARG A 370 0.33 22.99 14.51
C ARG A 370 -0.79 23.72 13.78
N ILE A 371 -1.18 23.18 12.64
CA ILE A 371 -2.27 23.71 11.83
C ILE A 371 -3.42 22.71 11.84
N VAL A 372 -4.58 23.13 12.31
CA VAL A 372 -5.80 22.33 12.36
C VAL A 372 -6.90 23.07 11.62
N THR A 373 -7.56 22.38 10.70
CA THR A 373 -8.70 22.90 9.95
C THR A 373 -9.92 22.06 10.29
N GLU A 374 -10.91 22.67 10.91
CA GLU A 374 -12.20 22.03 11.24
C GLU A 374 -13.24 22.58 10.27
N LEU A 375 -13.94 21.70 9.55
CA LEU A 375 -14.99 22.11 8.63
C LEU A 375 -16.34 22.11 9.37
N ASP A 376 -17.30 22.92 8.91
CA ASP A 376 -18.67 22.84 9.41
C ASP A 376 -19.36 21.52 8.98
N GLU A 377 -20.55 21.24 9.55
CA GLU A 377 -21.31 20.02 9.23
C GLU A 377 -21.71 19.89 7.73
N GLN A 378 -21.66 21.00 6.98
CA GLN A 378 -21.93 21.02 5.54
C GLN A 378 -20.63 20.97 4.71
N TYR A 379 -19.48 20.85 5.38
CA TYR A 379 -18.14 20.95 4.84
C TYR A 379 -17.92 22.22 4.01
N LYS A 380 -18.61 23.32 4.31
CA LYS A 380 -18.57 24.56 3.53
C LYS A 380 -17.58 25.56 4.13
N ASP A 381 -17.89 26.08 5.32
CA ASP A 381 -17.03 27.02 6.03
C ASP A 381 -16.04 26.25 6.93
N ALA A 382 -15.00 26.93 7.40
CA ALA A 382 -13.97 26.34 8.26
C ALA A 382 -13.63 27.21 9.48
N GLU A 383 -13.26 26.56 10.57
CA GLU A 383 -12.50 27.16 11.65
C GLU A 383 -11.03 26.72 11.54
N LEU A 384 -10.15 27.69 11.31
CA LEU A 384 -8.71 27.49 11.32
C LEU A 384 -8.18 27.69 12.75
N LYS A 385 -7.50 26.69 13.28
CA LYS A 385 -6.82 26.72 14.57
C LYS A 385 -5.32 26.54 14.38
N VAL A 386 -4.54 27.48 14.91
CA VAL A 386 -3.08 27.46 14.81
C VAL A 386 -2.50 27.47 16.20
N TYR A 387 -1.85 26.36 16.57
CA TYR A 387 -1.10 26.27 17.80
C TYR A 387 0.33 26.78 17.57
N LEU A 388 0.79 27.61 18.49
CA LEU A 388 2.18 28.07 18.53
C LEU A 388 2.79 27.73 19.89
N ALA A 389 4.03 27.24 19.86
CA ALA A 389 4.94 27.33 21.00
C ALA A 389 6.02 28.37 20.68
N VAL A 390 6.22 29.33 21.57
CA VAL A 390 7.23 30.39 21.44
C VAL A 390 8.17 30.32 22.62
N THR A 391 9.44 30.02 22.34
CA THR A 391 10.47 29.79 23.35
C THR A 391 11.45 30.94 23.39
N ASN A 392 11.79 31.42 24.59
CA ASN A 392 12.92 32.31 24.80
C ASN A 392 14.16 31.49 25.20
N ALA A 393 15.07 31.26 24.26
CA ALA A 393 16.36 30.62 24.49
C ALA A 393 17.51 31.64 24.70
N GLY A 394 17.17 32.93 24.78
CA GLY A 394 18.10 34.01 25.11
C GLY A 394 18.47 34.04 26.60
N LYS A 395 19.22 35.09 26.98
CA LYS A 395 19.69 35.30 28.36
C LYS A 395 18.88 36.32 29.15
N GLU A 396 18.05 37.09 28.47
CA GLU A 396 17.27 38.18 29.04
C GLU A 396 15.78 37.85 29.01
N THR A 397 15.01 38.48 29.91
CA THR A 397 13.55 38.43 29.85
C THR A 397 13.05 39.32 28.73
N GLU A 398 12.24 38.76 27.84
CA GLU A 398 11.74 39.43 26.65
C GLU A 398 10.29 39.88 26.84
N LYS A 399 9.97 41.08 26.36
CA LYS A 399 8.69 41.78 26.60
C LYS A 399 8.10 42.30 25.29
N ASN A 400 6.79 42.58 25.32
CA ASN A 400 6.03 43.09 24.18
C ASN A 400 6.13 42.19 22.94
N ILE A 401 6.21 40.88 23.15
CA ILE A 401 6.28 39.88 22.08
C ILE A 401 4.89 39.76 21.46
N ALA A 402 4.81 39.73 20.14
CA ALA A 402 3.58 39.51 19.41
C ALA A 402 3.80 38.57 18.22
N ALA A 403 2.86 37.68 17.99
CA ALA A 403 2.77 36.87 16.79
C ALA A 403 1.60 37.36 15.94
N ARG A 404 1.87 37.64 14.67
CA ARG A 404 0.87 38.00 13.67
C ARG A 404 0.86 36.95 12.57
N LEU A 405 -0.29 36.32 12.37
CA LEU A 405 -0.50 35.31 11.35
C LEU A 405 -1.38 35.88 10.23
N SER A 406 -0.99 35.61 8.99
CA SER A 406 -1.77 35.92 7.79
C SER A 406 -1.77 34.76 6.81
N ILE A 407 -2.78 34.68 5.95
CA ILE A 407 -2.92 33.61 4.96
C ILE A 407 -3.08 34.23 3.57
N GLY A 408 -2.20 33.85 2.65
CA GLY A 408 -2.24 34.35 1.28
C GLY A 408 -3.58 34.08 0.61
N GLY A 409 -4.22 35.13 0.10
CA GLY A 409 -5.50 35.04 -0.62
C GLY A 409 -6.76 34.94 0.25
N LEU A 410 -6.64 34.91 1.59
CA LEU A 410 -7.78 34.90 2.51
C LEU A 410 -7.77 36.16 3.40
N PRO A 411 -8.95 36.73 3.74
CA PRO A 411 -9.05 37.89 4.63
C PRO A 411 -8.94 37.47 6.12
N VAL A 412 -7.95 36.65 6.45
CA VAL A 412 -7.72 36.10 7.79
C VAL A 412 -6.41 36.65 8.34
N VAL A 413 -6.50 37.36 9.46
CA VAL A 413 -5.36 37.83 10.24
C VAL A 413 -5.62 37.49 11.70
N LEU A 414 -4.69 36.79 12.34
CA LEU A 414 -4.76 36.44 13.75
C LEU A 414 -3.59 37.06 14.49
N ASP A 415 -3.88 37.88 15.50
CA ASP A 415 -2.88 38.54 16.32
C ASP A 415 -2.89 37.95 17.74
N GLN A 416 -1.70 37.71 18.29
CA GLN A 416 -1.53 37.24 19.65
C GLN A 416 -0.43 38.02 20.35
N VAL A 417 -0.78 38.72 21.43
CA VAL A 417 0.21 39.30 22.35
C VAL A 417 0.68 38.20 23.30
N ILE A 418 1.97 37.95 23.32
CA ILE A 418 2.59 36.92 24.15
C ILE A 418 3.06 37.57 25.46
N PRO A 419 2.78 36.96 26.63
CA PRO A 419 3.28 37.45 27.92
C PRO A 419 4.80 37.58 27.95
N GLU A 420 5.33 38.30 28.93
CA GLU A 420 6.80 38.34 29.11
C GLU A 420 7.36 36.92 29.30
N LEU A 421 8.46 36.63 28.61
CA LEU A 421 9.10 35.32 28.62
C LEU A 421 10.48 35.45 29.26
N SER A 422 10.66 34.81 30.41
CA SER A 422 12.00 34.68 31.02
C SER A 422 12.88 33.69 30.25
N PRO A 423 14.21 33.73 30.41
CA PRO A 423 15.10 32.74 29.80
C PRO A 423 14.67 31.31 30.09
N GLY A 424 14.61 30.48 29.04
CA GLY A 424 14.19 29.08 29.10
C GLY A 424 12.67 28.86 29.19
N GLN A 425 11.86 29.92 29.24
CA GLN A 425 10.39 29.77 29.24
C GLN A 425 9.85 29.63 27.82
N THR A 426 8.76 28.87 27.73
CA THR A 426 7.97 28.69 26.51
C THR A 426 6.53 29.09 26.79
N TRP A 427 6.00 29.99 25.95
CA TRP A 427 4.56 30.22 25.89
C TRP A 427 3.93 29.28 24.86
N THR A 428 2.74 28.78 25.15
CA THR A 428 1.97 27.97 24.21
C THR A 428 0.53 28.47 24.12
N GLY A 429 -0.08 28.41 22.94
CA GLY A 429 -1.46 28.84 22.76
C GLY A 429 -2.04 28.56 21.37
N TRP A 430 -3.37 28.59 21.31
CA TRP A 430 -4.14 28.44 20.08
C TRP A 430 -4.67 29.79 19.60
N LEU A 431 -4.46 30.10 18.33
CA LEU A 431 -5.08 31.20 17.62
C LEU A 431 -6.16 30.63 16.71
N THR A 432 -7.37 31.20 16.75
CA THR A 432 -8.53 30.66 16.03
C THR A 432 -9.16 31.72 15.13
N GLY A 433 -9.45 31.37 13.88
CA GLY A 433 -10.08 32.24 12.88
C GLY A 433 -11.12 31.51 12.04
N LYS A 434 -12.20 32.21 11.69
CA LYS A 434 -13.22 31.68 10.77
C LYS A 434 -12.85 31.99 9.31
N VAL A 435 -13.07 31.02 8.44
CA VAL A 435 -12.81 31.11 7.00
C VAL A 435 -14.09 30.70 6.27
N ALA A 436 -14.66 31.62 5.51
CA ALA A 436 -15.85 31.33 4.70
C ALA A 436 -15.45 30.63 3.40
N ASP A 437 -16.11 29.51 3.10
CA ASP A 437 -15.99 28.74 1.86
C ASP A 437 -14.55 28.60 1.31
N PRO A 438 -13.57 28.12 2.11
CA PRO A 438 -12.22 27.90 1.60
C PRO A 438 -12.25 26.83 0.50
N ARG A 439 -11.44 27.03 -0.54
CA ARG A 439 -11.07 25.94 -1.44
C ARG A 439 -10.42 24.83 -0.62
N LYS A 440 -11.03 23.65 -0.64
CA LYS A 440 -10.58 22.48 0.09
C LYS A 440 -9.41 21.82 -0.62
N TRP A 441 -8.61 21.11 0.15
CA TRP A 441 -7.60 20.19 -0.35
C TRP A 441 -8.18 18.78 -0.38
N ASP A 442 -8.01 18.10 -1.50
CA ASP A 442 -8.22 16.66 -1.65
C ASP A 442 -7.28 16.09 -2.74
N ASN A 443 -7.35 14.78 -2.99
CA ASN A 443 -6.45 14.11 -3.94
C ASN A 443 -6.74 14.43 -5.42
N GLU A 444 -7.86 15.07 -5.75
CA GLU A 444 -8.27 15.44 -7.11
C GLU A 444 -8.11 16.96 -7.33
N HIS A 445 -8.34 17.75 -6.28
CA HIS A 445 -8.19 19.19 -6.21
C HIS A 445 -7.24 19.61 -5.06
N PRO A 446 -5.90 19.45 -5.20
CA PRO A 446 -4.95 19.67 -4.11
C PRO A 446 -4.64 21.16 -3.84
N TYR A 447 -5.65 21.93 -3.45
CA TYR A 447 -5.48 23.36 -3.22
C TYR A 447 -4.71 23.65 -1.92
N LEU A 448 -3.59 24.39 -2.03
CA LEU A 448 -2.74 24.75 -0.91
C LEU A 448 -2.70 26.27 -0.70
N TYR A 449 -2.84 26.69 0.55
CA TYR A 449 -2.63 28.06 1.00
C TYR A 449 -1.21 28.21 1.57
N THR A 450 -0.71 29.45 1.58
CA THR A 450 0.54 29.80 2.27
C THR A 450 0.21 30.62 3.50
N MET A 451 0.56 30.09 4.67
CA MET A 451 0.48 30.78 5.95
C MET A 451 1.80 31.50 6.20
N LYS A 452 1.73 32.78 6.55
CA LYS A 452 2.87 33.60 6.97
C LYS A 452 2.69 33.98 8.44
N ILE A 453 3.69 33.71 9.27
CA ILE A 453 3.70 34.06 10.69
C ILE A 453 4.87 35.01 10.95
N GLU A 454 4.58 36.18 11.50
CA GLU A 454 5.56 37.19 11.88
C GLU A 454 5.61 37.25 13.40
N LEU A 455 6.74 36.88 13.98
CA LEU A 455 7.00 37.02 15.41
C LEU A 455 7.92 38.22 15.62
N GLY A 456 7.65 39.05 16.62
CA GLY A 456 8.47 40.20 16.92
C GLY A 456 7.96 41.01 18.10
N ASN A 457 8.41 42.26 18.18
CA ASN A 457 7.81 43.27 19.05
C ASN A 457 7.10 44.33 18.21
N ALA A 458 6.36 45.26 18.84
CA ALA A 458 5.46 46.20 18.16
C ALA A 458 6.09 47.00 17.00
N ASP A 459 7.41 47.17 16.99
CA ASP A 459 8.13 47.96 15.99
C ASP A 459 9.03 47.12 15.05
N VAL A 460 9.32 45.85 15.38
CA VAL A 460 10.30 45.01 14.66
C VAL A 460 9.88 43.54 14.63
N THR A 461 9.68 42.99 13.42
CA THR A 461 9.59 41.54 13.18
C THR A 461 10.96 40.90 13.37
N THR A 462 11.09 39.91 14.24
CA THR A 462 12.32 39.17 14.57
C THR A 462 12.41 37.79 13.92
N GLU A 463 11.30 37.23 13.48
CA GLU A 463 11.23 35.96 12.75
C GLU A 463 10.03 35.98 11.80
N GLN A 464 10.23 35.42 10.61
CA GLN A 464 9.14 35.11 9.69
C GLN A 464 9.15 33.62 9.34
N ILE A 465 8.01 32.97 9.49
CA ILE A 465 7.75 31.59 9.05
C ILE A 465 6.84 31.63 7.82
N GLU A 466 7.08 30.75 6.86
CA GLU A 466 6.15 30.43 5.78
C GLU A 466 5.86 28.93 5.77
N LYS A 467 4.58 28.53 5.84
CA LYS A 467 4.17 27.12 5.78
C LYS A 467 2.99 26.95 4.82
N ARG A 468 3.09 25.98 3.91
CA ARG A 468 1.98 25.56 3.04
C ARG A 468 1.07 24.59 3.80
N PHE A 469 -0.24 24.73 3.63
CA PHE A 469 -1.25 23.84 4.21
C PHE A 469 -2.52 23.80 3.35
N GLY A 470 -3.38 22.80 3.57
CA GLY A 470 -4.66 22.64 2.87
C GLY A 470 -5.82 22.50 3.85
N PHE A 471 -6.99 23.06 3.52
CA PHE A 471 -8.21 22.87 4.31
C PHE A 471 -8.81 21.52 3.99
N ARG A 472 -8.78 20.59 4.95
CA ARG A 472 -9.40 19.27 4.79
C ARG A 472 -9.77 18.68 6.14
N GLU A 473 -10.77 17.82 6.13
CA GLU A 473 -11.19 17.08 7.32
C GLU A 473 -11.21 15.57 7.02
N VAL A 474 -10.75 14.76 7.97
CA VAL A 474 -10.73 13.30 7.87
C VAL A 474 -11.49 12.71 9.04
N GLU A 475 -12.43 11.81 8.75
CA GLU A 475 -13.29 11.22 9.77
C GLU A 475 -13.53 9.74 9.52
N VAL A 476 -13.68 8.97 10.60
CA VAL A 476 -14.20 7.60 10.53
C VAL A 476 -15.66 7.61 10.96
N GLN A 477 -16.55 7.20 10.06
CA GLN A 477 -17.98 7.11 10.32
C GLN A 477 -18.49 5.69 10.02
N GLY A 478 -18.74 4.92 11.07
CA GLY A 478 -19.06 3.49 10.95
C GLY A 478 -17.91 2.76 10.26
N ASN A 479 -18.20 2.07 9.15
CA ASN A 479 -17.21 1.35 8.35
C ASN A 479 -16.62 2.18 7.19
N ARG A 480 -16.67 3.52 7.25
CA ARG A 480 -16.19 4.40 6.17
C ARG A 480 -15.12 5.36 6.67
N LEU A 481 -14.14 5.63 5.82
CA LEU A 481 -13.22 6.75 5.95
C LEU A 481 -13.71 7.87 5.04
N LEU A 482 -13.97 9.03 5.61
CA LEU A 482 -14.43 10.22 4.90
C LEU A 482 -13.29 11.22 4.79
N VAL A 483 -13.17 11.87 3.63
CA VAL A 483 -12.37 13.08 3.44
C VAL A 483 -13.30 14.16 2.90
N ASN A 484 -13.41 15.28 3.62
CA ASN A 484 -14.34 16.37 3.30
C ASN A 484 -15.80 15.88 3.13
N GLY A 485 -16.23 14.96 4.01
CA GLY A 485 -17.58 14.39 4.00
C GLY A 485 -17.86 13.34 2.91
N LYS A 486 -16.85 12.94 2.12
CA LYS A 486 -17.00 11.95 1.04
C LYS A 486 -16.26 10.65 1.38
N PRO A 487 -16.90 9.48 1.23
CA PRO A 487 -16.22 8.20 1.42
C PRO A 487 -15.18 7.99 0.32
N VAL A 488 -13.94 7.72 0.70
CA VAL A 488 -12.83 7.57 -0.25
C VAL A 488 -12.51 6.11 -0.55
N LYS A 489 -12.03 5.86 -1.77
CA LYS A 489 -11.42 4.58 -2.17
C LYS A 489 -9.92 4.79 -2.45
N LEU A 490 -9.09 3.99 -1.76
CA LEU A 490 -7.64 4.04 -1.79
C LEU A 490 -7.10 3.10 -2.88
N ARG A 491 -6.56 3.70 -3.94
CA ARG A 491 -5.86 3.06 -5.07
C ARG A 491 -4.37 3.16 -4.81
N GLY A 492 -3.85 2.18 -4.09
CA GLY A 492 -2.58 2.31 -3.37
C GLY A 492 -1.41 1.50 -3.91
N VAL A 493 -0.22 1.94 -3.52
CA VAL A 493 1.03 1.17 -3.59
C VAL A 493 1.77 1.26 -2.26
N CYS A 494 2.42 0.17 -1.86
CA CYS A 494 3.41 0.18 -0.79
C CYS A 494 4.71 0.75 -1.35
N ARG A 495 5.28 1.76 -0.70
CA ARG A 495 6.49 2.42 -1.18
C ARG A 495 7.63 2.26 -0.19
N HIS A 496 8.65 1.52 -0.61
CA HIS A 496 10.00 1.62 -0.04
C HIS A 496 10.77 2.75 -0.72
N GLU A 497 11.63 3.45 0.03
CA GLU A 497 12.70 4.26 -0.57
C GLU A 497 13.68 3.30 -1.26
N ALA A 498 13.89 3.40 -2.56
CA ALA A 498 14.75 2.47 -3.27
C ALA A 498 15.35 3.10 -4.52
N HIS A 499 16.67 3.02 -4.66
CA HIS A 499 17.37 3.34 -5.90
C HIS A 499 18.56 2.38 -6.08
N PRO A 500 18.77 1.82 -7.29
CA PRO A 500 19.75 0.76 -7.52
C PRO A 500 21.18 1.07 -7.05
N LEU A 501 21.60 2.34 -7.09
CA LEU A 501 22.97 2.75 -6.77
C LEU A 501 23.13 3.42 -5.40
N THR A 502 22.05 3.92 -4.81
CA THR A 502 22.10 4.71 -3.56
C THR A 502 21.34 4.06 -2.40
N GLY A 503 20.74 2.89 -2.63
CA GLY A 503 20.06 2.13 -1.58
C GLY A 503 18.72 2.77 -1.22
N ARG A 504 18.52 3.03 0.08
CA ARG A 504 17.34 3.76 0.60
C ARG A 504 17.51 5.29 0.54
N VAL A 505 18.54 5.81 -0.13
CA VAL A 505 18.75 7.26 -0.22
C VAL A 505 18.13 7.79 -1.51
N MET A 506 17.17 8.70 -1.34
CA MET A 506 16.39 9.32 -2.40
C MET A 506 16.76 10.79 -2.57
N THR A 507 16.56 11.32 -3.78
CA THR A 507 16.63 12.77 -4.05
C THR A 507 15.22 13.33 -4.27
N PRO A 508 14.99 14.64 -4.09
CA PRO A 508 13.68 15.26 -4.33
C PRO A 508 13.15 15.02 -5.74
N GLU A 509 14.04 14.95 -6.74
CA GLU A 509 13.66 14.66 -8.14
C GLU A 509 13.17 13.23 -8.32
N LEU A 510 13.81 12.26 -7.64
CA LEU A 510 13.38 10.86 -7.66
C LEU A 510 12.05 10.69 -6.90
N GLU A 511 11.89 11.35 -5.76
CA GLU A 511 10.62 11.39 -5.02
C GLU A 511 9.49 11.92 -5.91
N ARG A 512 9.73 13.02 -6.63
CA ARG A 512 8.75 13.59 -7.55
C ARG A 512 8.42 12.63 -8.70
N LYS A 513 9.44 12.03 -9.30
CA LYS A 513 9.26 11.04 -10.39
C LYS A 513 8.42 9.85 -9.94
N ASP A 514 8.63 9.35 -8.73
CA ASP A 514 7.84 8.25 -8.16
C ASP A 514 6.35 8.66 -8.04
N VAL A 515 6.06 9.81 -7.44
CA VAL A 515 4.68 10.30 -7.25
C VAL A 515 3.99 10.57 -8.59
N GLU A 516 4.69 11.17 -9.56
CA GLU A 516 4.16 11.41 -10.90
C GLU A 516 3.83 10.10 -11.63
N LEU A 517 4.67 9.08 -11.51
CA LEU A 517 4.40 7.76 -12.09
C LEU A 517 3.19 7.09 -11.46
N TYR A 518 3.05 7.14 -10.14
CA TYR A 518 1.87 6.60 -9.45
C TYR A 518 0.59 7.33 -9.86
N ARG A 519 0.62 8.67 -9.90
CA ARG A 519 -0.53 9.48 -10.33
C ARG A 519 -0.92 9.18 -11.78
N ALA A 520 0.05 9.09 -12.68
CA ALA A 520 -0.18 8.74 -14.08
C ALA A 520 -0.74 7.31 -14.28
N ALA A 521 -0.60 6.44 -13.27
CA ALA A 521 -1.23 5.11 -13.20
C ALA A 521 -2.55 5.11 -12.39
N ASN A 522 -3.17 6.27 -12.20
CA ASN A 522 -4.43 6.42 -11.46
C ASN A 522 -4.36 6.02 -9.98
N CYS A 523 -3.17 5.86 -9.39
CA CYS A 523 -3.04 5.76 -7.95
C CYS A 523 -3.42 7.09 -7.30
N ASN A 524 -4.02 7.03 -6.12
CA ASN A 524 -4.29 8.19 -5.27
C ASN A 524 -3.82 8.01 -3.83
N PHE A 525 -3.17 6.89 -3.51
CA PHE A 525 -2.76 6.53 -2.16
C PHE A 525 -1.34 5.96 -2.15
N ILE A 526 -0.55 6.35 -1.16
CA ILE A 526 0.79 5.80 -0.89
C ILE A 526 0.83 5.34 0.57
N ARG A 527 1.27 4.11 0.79
CA ARG A 527 1.64 3.62 2.12
C ARG A 527 3.16 3.64 2.24
N THR A 528 3.69 4.28 3.28
CA THR A 528 5.14 4.41 3.51
C THR A 528 5.67 3.18 4.24
N SER A 529 5.68 2.03 3.57
CA SER A 529 6.14 0.78 4.15
C SER A 529 7.66 0.81 4.41
N HIS A 530 8.20 0.48 5.58
CA HIS A 530 7.54 0.42 6.89
C HIS A 530 8.18 1.44 7.84
N TYR A 531 8.26 2.69 7.38
CA TYR A 531 8.91 3.80 8.07
C TYR A 531 8.46 5.13 7.44
N PRO A 532 8.55 6.26 8.18
CA PRO A 532 8.21 7.54 7.61
C PRO A 532 9.12 7.88 6.43
N PRO A 533 8.62 8.52 5.37
CA PRO A 533 9.41 8.89 4.19
C PRO A 533 10.30 10.11 4.49
N CYS A 534 11.18 10.51 3.57
CA CYS A 534 11.72 11.87 3.61
C CYS A 534 10.60 12.93 3.48
N GLU A 535 10.80 14.12 4.07
CA GLU A 535 9.78 15.19 4.10
C GLU A 535 9.36 15.62 2.69
N GLU A 536 10.32 15.62 1.76
CA GLU A 536 10.10 16.00 0.37
C GLU A 536 9.00 15.18 -0.30
N LEU A 537 8.88 13.88 0.01
CA LEU A 537 7.78 13.06 -0.51
C LEU A 537 6.41 13.62 -0.11
N LEU A 538 6.24 14.03 1.16
CA LEU A 538 4.96 14.55 1.65
C LEU A 538 4.65 15.94 1.09
N GLU A 539 5.66 16.80 0.92
CA GLU A 539 5.48 18.09 0.24
C GLU A 539 5.02 17.90 -1.21
N ILE A 540 5.58 16.92 -1.91
CA ILE A 540 5.19 16.55 -3.27
C ILE A 540 3.77 15.95 -3.29
N CYS A 541 3.43 15.07 -2.34
CA CYS A 541 2.09 14.50 -2.22
C CYS A 541 1.02 15.57 -1.91
N ASP A 542 1.35 16.55 -1.08
CA ASP A 542 0.50 17.72 -0.80
C ASP A 542 0.24 18.51 -2.09
N GLU A 543 1.28 18.74 -2.90
CA GLU A 543 1.20 19.50 -4.15
C GLU A 543 0.46 18.76 -5.27
N LEU A 544 0.75 17.47 -5.45
CA LEU A 544 0.25 16.69 -6.59
C LEU A 544 -1.09 15.99 -6.33
N GLY A 545 -1.55 15.98 -5.07
CA GLY A 545 -2.83 15.39 -4.66
C GLY A 545 -2.74 13.88 -4.48
N MET A 546 -1.99 13.44 -3.48
CA MET A 546 -1.94 12.03 -3.07
C MET A 546 -2.31 11.89 -1.60
N PHE A 547 -3.14 10.91 -1.28
CA PHE A 547 -3.33 10.47 0.10
C PHE A 547 -2.14 9.65 0.56
N VAL A 548 -1.77 9.80 1.82
CA VAL A 548 -0.64 9.09 2.42
C VAL A 548 -1.04 8.50 3.76
N GLU A 549 -0.69 7.24 3.95
CA GLU A 549 -0.52 6.60 5.26
C GLU A 549 0.95 6.69 5.63
N VAL A 550 1.24 7.34 6.76
CA VAL A 550 2.60 7.42 7.29
C VAL A 550 2.75 6.42 8.43
N GLU A 551 3.67 5.48 8.26
CA GLU A 551 3.92 4.36 9.17
C GLU A 551 5.17 4.59 10.02
N ALA A 552 5.08 4.38 11.33
CA ALA A 552 6.24 4.43 12.21
C ALA A 552 7.22 3.25 11.93
N PRO A 553 8.54 3.40 12.17
CA PRO A 553 9.55 2.38 11.87
C PRO A 553 9.55 1.22 12.88
N VAL A 554 8.41 0.51 12.96
CA VAL A 554 8.15 -0.61 13.86
C VAL A 554 7.56 -1.74 13.04
N CYS A 555 8.29 -2.84 12.90
CA CYS A 555 7.92 -3.95 12.03
C CYS A 555 8.25 -5.29 12.69
N TRP A 556 7.36 -6.26 12.49
CA TRP A 556 7.59 -7.66 12.85
C TRP A 556 7.79 -7.94 14.33
N ILE A 557 7.30 -7.08 15.23
CA ILE A 557 7.38 -7.38 16.67
C ILE A 557 6.58 -8.65 16.98
N GLY A 558 7.30 -9.70 17.40
CA GLY A 558 6.77 -11.05 17.61
C GLY A 558 6.64 -11.91 16.35
N HIS A 559 6.87 -11.37 15.14
CA HIS A 559 6.82 -12.15 13.91
C HIS A 559 8.11 -12.97 13.72
N HIS A 560 7.99 -14.29 13.62
CA HIS A 560 9.14 -15.19 13.40
C HIS A 560 9.81 -15.08 12.01
N ALA A 561 9.37 -14.16 11.14
CA ALA A 561 10.07 -13.83 9.89
C ALA A 561 11.34 -13.03 10.17
N ASN A 562 11.33 -12.23 11.24
CA ASN A 562 12.53 -11.68 11.84
C ASN A 562 13.07 -12.71 12.84
N GLU A 563 14.29 -13.17 12.59
CA GLU A 563 14.93 -14.27 13.33
C GLU A 563 15.08 -13.98 14.83
N ASN A 564 15.14 -12.70 15.23
CA ASN A 564 15.24 -12.29 16.63
C ASN A 564 14.01 -12.74 17.44
N TRP A 565 12.82 -12.64 16.86
CA TRP A 565 11.57 -12.98 17.56
C TRP A 565 11.31 -14.47 17.70
N LYS A 566 12.18 -15.33 17.16
CA LYS A 566 12.14 -16.76 17.46
C LYS A 566 12.63 -17.07 18.89
N VAL A 567 13.36 -16.14 19.51
CA VAL A 567 13.96 -16.31 20.84
C VAL A 567 13.64 -15.18 21.83
N LEU A 568 13.29 -13.98 21.34
CA LEU A 568 12.92 -12.84 22.17
C LEU A 568 11.43 -12.86 22.56
N ASP A 569 11.13 -12.35 23.75
CA ASP A 569 9.76 -12.14 24.21
C ASP A 569 9.22 -10.79 23.72
N TYR A 570 8.24 -10.80 22.82
CA TYR A 570 7.61 -9.59 22.27
C TYR A 570 6.75 -8.82 23.27
N GLN A 571 6.52 -9.38 24.46
CA GLN A 571 5.82 -8.72 25.58
C GLN A 571 6.77 -8.02 26.55
N ASP A 572 8.08 -8.02 26.27
CA ASP A 572 9.06 -7.32 27.08
C ASP A 572 8.88 -5.80 26.97
N SER A 573 8.60 -5.16 28.10
CA SER A 573 8.38 -3.71 28.21
C SER A 573 9.61 -2.86 27.87
N THR A 574 10.81 -3.45 27.77
CA THR A 574 12.04 -2.73 27.40
C THR A 574 12.01 -2.17 25.97
N TYR A 575 11.18 -2.71 25.07
CA TYR A 575 11.01 -2.19 23.71
C TYR A 575 10.07 -0.97 23.65
N TYR A 576 9.15 -0.85 24.60
CA TYR A 576 8.11 0.18 24.60
C TYR A 576 8.62 1.62 24.49
N PRO A 577 9.69 2.04 25.22
CA PRO A 577 10.20 3.41 25.11
C PRO A 577 10.59 3.78 23.68
N TYR A 578 11.23 2.88 22.95
CA TYR A 578 11.59 3.11 21.55
C TYR A 578 10.35 3.16 20.65
N VAL A 579 9.43 2.19 20.79
CA VAL A 579 8.19 2.13 19.99
C VAL A 579 7.37 3.41 20.16
N LEU A 580 7.25 3.90 21.39
CA LEU A 580 6.59 5.17 21.69
C LEU A 580 7.35 6.36 21.09
N GLN A 581 8.67 6.44 21.29
CA GLN A 581 9.52 7.53 20.78
C GLN A 581 9.38 7.69 19.26
N VAL A 582 9.50 6.62 18.47
CA VAL A 582 9.44 6.75 17.00
C VAL A 582 8.05 7.09 16.47
N ASN A 583 6.99 6.70 17.19
CA ASN A 583 5.63 7.17 16.90
C ASN A 583 5.46 8.67 17.25
N MET A 584 6.05 9.13 18.37
CA MET A 584 6.09 10.56 18.73
C MET A 584 6.81 11.38 17.66
N GLU A 585 8.02 10.98 17.29
CA GLU A 585 8.84 11.65 16.27
C GLU A 585 8.11 11.74 14.92
N THR A 586 7.51 10.63 14.47
CA THR A 586 6.75 10.57 13.21
C THR A 586 5.58 11.57 13.21
N ILE A 587 4.71 11.54 14.23
CA ILE A 587 3.53 12.41 14.26
C ILE A 587 3.93 13.88 14.37
N HIS A 588 4.89 14.20 15.25
CA HIS A 588 5.26 15.58 15.52
C HIS A 588 5.90 16.25 14.32
N PHE A 589 6.70 15.52 13.55
CA PHE A 589 7.36 16.06 12.37
C PHE A 589 6.38 16.22 11.19
N TYR A 590 5.48 15.25 10.94
CA TYR A 590 4.69 15.21 9.70
C TYR A 590 3.23 15.74 9.80
N ARG A 591 2.70 16.04 11.00
CA ARG A 591 1.26 16.36 11.21
C ARG A 591 0.69 17.54 10.41
N ASN A 592 1.53 18.45 9.92
CA ASN A 592 1.07 19.62 9.16
C ASN A 592 0.86 19.34 7.66
N HIS A 593 1.17 18.13 7.18
CA HIS A 593 0.95 17.74 5.78
C HIS A 593 -0.51 17.31 5.54
N PRO A 594 -1.30 18.01 4.71
CA PRO A 594 -2.68 17.61 4.40
C PRO A 594 -2.78 16.25 3.71
N SER A 595 -1.74 15.83 2.97
CA SER A 595 -1.67 14.53 2.29
C SER A 595 -1.74 13.33 3.22
N VAL A 596 -1.22 13.46 4.45
CA VAL A 596 -1.33 12.41 5.46
C VAL A 596 -2.78 12.33 5.90
N ILE A 597 -3.44 11.19 5.68
CA ILE A 597 -4.85 10.98 6.06
C ILE A 597 -5.02 10.06 7.26
N PHE A 598 -4.04 9.20 7.56
CA PHE A 598 -4.01 8.41 8.79
C PHE A 598 -2.60 7.93 9.12
N TRP A 599 -2.39 7.58 10.39
CA TRP A 599 -1.11 7.06 10.91
C TRP A 599 -1.14 5.53 10.99
N SER A 600 -0.01 4.86 10.73
CA SER A 600 0.17 3.42 11.05
C SER A 600 1.16 3.25 12.18
N ILE A 601 0.74 2.54 13.23
CA ILE A 601 1.51 2.37 14.48
C ILE A 601 2.67 1.39 14.31
N ALA A 602 2.46 0.32 13.52
CA ALA A 602 3.40 -0.75 13.28
C ALA A 602 2.94 -1.63 12.11
N ASN A 603 3.90 -2.35 11.51
CA ASN A 603 3.68 -3.37 10.49
C ASN A 603 3.80 -4.79 11.05
N GLU A 604 2.87 -5.66 10.64
CA GLU A 604 2.87 -7.12 10.86
C GLU A 604 3.40 -7.52 12.24
N SER A 605 2.87 -6.87 13.28
CA SER A 605 3.30 -7.02 14.66
C SER A 605 2.19 -7.65 15.49
N TYR A 606 2.52 -8.36 16.57
CA TYR A 606 1.51 -8.86 17.49
C TYR A 606 1.03 -7.74 18.41
N TRP A 607 -0.28 -7.52 18.43
CA TRP A 607 -0.91 -6.58 19.35
C TRP A 607 -0.67 -7.00 20.82
N ASN A 608 -0.33 -6.04 21.67
CA ASN A 608 -0.05 -6.24 23.10
C ASN A 608 -0.46 -4.98 23.91
N LYS A 609 -0.23 -5.01 25.23
CA LYS A 609 -0.60 -3.90 26.12
C LYS A 609 0.20 -2.63 25.84
N GLU A 610 1.43 -2.76 25.37
CA GLU A 610 2.31 -1.64 24.99
C GLU A 610 1.75 -0.90 23.76
N PHE A 611 1.34 -1.61 22.71
CA PHE A 611 0.70 -1.01 21.54
C PHE A 611 -0.62 -0.32 21.87
N ALA A 612 -1.40 -0.86 22.81
CA ALA A 612 -2.60 -0.19 23.31
C ALA A 612 -2.29 1.15 23.99
N GLN A 613 -1.12 1.28 24.66
CA GLN A 613 -0.66 2.56 25.22
C GLN A 613 -0.19 3.53 24.13
N VAL A 614 0.51 3.03 23.10
CA VAL A 614 0.88 3.84 21.93
C VAL A 614 -0.36 4.39 21.24
N GLU A 615 -1.40 3.57 21.05
CA GLU A 615 -2.68 4.01 20.48
C GLU A 615 -3.31 5.18 21.26
N VAL A 616 -3.29 5.13 22.60
CA VAL A 616 -3.79 6.24 23.44
C VAL A 616 -3.00 7.52 23.19
N TYR A 617 -1.67 7.41 23.06
CA TYR A 617 -0.83 8.55 22.73
C TYR A 617 -1.13 9.10 21.33
N VAL A 618 -1.14 8.25 20.29
CA VAL A 618 -1.36 8.64 18.89
C VAL A 618 -2.66 9.44 18.76
N LYS A 619 -3.75 8.94 19.38
CA LYS A 619 -5.05 9.62 19.40
C LYS A 619 -5.01 11.00 20.07
N LYS A 620 -4.20 11.17 21.13
CA LYS A 620 -4.04 12.46 21.83
C LYS A 620 -3.14 13.41 21.04
N ALA A 621 -2.09 12.90 20.42
CA ALA A 621 -1.07 13.67 19.71
C ALA A 621 -1.63 14.33 18.44
N ASP A 622 -2.52 13.63 17.72
CA ASP A 622 -3.20 14.16 16.55
C ASP A 622 -4.65 13.66 16.46
N PRO A 623 -5.64 14.44 16.93
CA PRO A 623 -7.05 14.07 16.82
C PRO A 623 -7.62 14.30 15.40
N THR A 624 -6.87 14.92 14.49
CA THR A 624 -7.34 15.30 13.14
C THR A 624 -7.18 14.17 12.11
N ARG A 625 -6.63 13.03 12.54
CA ARG A 625 -6.38 11.84 11.74
C ARG A 625 -6.68 10.58 12.56
N PRO A 626 -7.34 9.57 11.97
CA PRO A 626 -7.40 8.25 12.57
C PRO A 626 -6.04 7.54 12.45
N HIS A 627 -5.96 6.34 13.03
CA HIS A 627 -4.80 5.48 12.96
C HIS A 627 -5.18 4.03 12.66
N THR A 628 -4.20 3.25 12.22
CA THR A 628 -4.31 1.82 11.97
C THR A 628 -3.15 1.07 12.62
N PHE A 629 -3.32 -0.24 12.75
CA PHE A 629 -2.29 -1.18 13.17
C PHE A 629 -2.32 -2.33 12.18
N HIS A 630 -1.21 -2.58 11.52
CA HIS A 630 -1.13 -3.61 10.49
C HIS A 630 -0.85 -4.94 11.19
N ASP A 631 -1.91 -5.74 11.29
CA ASP A 631 -1.85 -7.06 11.90
C ASP A 631 -1.03 -8.01 11.01
N GLN A 632 -0.72 -9.18 11.55
CA GLN A 632 0.05 -10.22 10.88
C GLN A 632 -0.56 -10.64 9.53
N ALA A 633 0.28 -10.85 8.52
CA ALA A 633 -0.12 -11.40 7.23
C ALA A 633 -0.78 -12.79 7.30
N TYR A 634 -0.46 -13.57 8.33
CA TYR A 634 -0.91 -14.94 8.46
C TYR A 634 -1.88 -15.10 9.63
N GLY A 635 -3.03 -15.74 9.38
CA GLY A 635 -3.98 -16.13 10.42
C GLY A 635 -5.40 -15.60 10.27
N GLY A 636 -5.65 -14.66 9.34
CA GLY A 636 -6.97 -14.05 9.14
C GLY A 636 -7.06 -12.63 9.71
N PHE A 637 -8.26 -12.18 10.00
CA PHE A 637 -8.54 -10.80 10.42
C PHE A 637 -8.49 -10.60 11.94
N ASN A 638 -7.77 -9.56 12.39
CA ASN A 638 -7.73 -9.08 13.78
C ASN A 638 -7.37 -10.17 14.80
N ASN A 639 -6.33 -10.95 14.49
CA ASN A 639 -5.97 -12.17 15.22
C ASN A 639 -5.55 -11.90 16.66
N GLN A 640 -5.10 -10.67 16.96
CA GLN A 640 -4.64 -10.27 18.28
C GLN A 640 -5.46 -9.13 18.93
N GLY A 641 -6.62 -8.80 18.36
CA GLY A 641 -7.59 -7.91 19.00
C GLY A 641 -7.22 -6.41 19.00
N SER A 642 -6.57 -5.92 17.94
CA SER A 642 -6.29 -4.49 17.78
C SER A 642 -7.57 -3.64 17.79
N THR A 643 -7.53 -2.53 18.53
CA THR A 643 -8.62 -1.57 18.70
C THR A 643 -8.54 -0.33 17.80
N ALA A 644 -7.53 -0.25 16.92
CA ALA A 644 -7.35 0.88 16.02
C ALA A 644 -8.62 1.20 15.20
N PRO A 645 -8.97 2.47 14.97
CA PRO A 645 -10.23 2.86 14.34
C PRO A 645 -10.32 2.41 12.87
N ILE A 646 -9.19 2.27 12.18
CA ILE A 646 -9.11 1.63 10.86
C ILE A 646 -8.56 0.22 11.04
N SER A 647 -9.34 -0.78 10.64
CA SER A 647 -8.88 -2.16 10.64
C SER A 647 -7.98 -2.43 9.44
N ASN A 648 -7.11 -3.42 9.57
CA ASN A 648 -6.20 -3.83 8.52
C ASN A 648 -6.31 -5.34 8.24
N ILE A 649 -6.08 -5.73 6.99
CA ILE A 649 -5.73 -7.11 6.63
C ILE A 649 -4.70 -7.12 5.50
N HIS A 650 -3.70 -8.01 5.60
CA HIS A 650 -2.74 -8.29 4.54
C HIS A 650 -3.18 -9.52 3.72
N TYR A 651 -3.02 -9.45 2.41
CA TYR A 651 -3.24 -10.52 1.43
C TYR A 651 -4.55 -11.32 1.62
N PRO A 652 -5.72 -10.66 1.65
CA PRO A 652 -6.97 -11.28 2.08
C PRO A 652 -7.57 -12.28 1.06
N GLY A 653 -6.91 -12.47 -0.09
CA GLY A 653 -7.37 -13.35 -1.16
C GLY A 653 -8.53 -12.76 -1.97
N PRO A 654 -9.02 -13.49 -3.01
CA PRO A 654 -10.10 -13.01 -3.88
C PRO A 654 -11.44 -12.76 -3.14
N ASP A 655 -11.63 -13.41 -1.98
CA ASP A 655 -12.83 -13.30 -1.15
C ASP A 655 -12.67 -12.35 0.06
N GLY A 656 -11.53 -11.66 0.17
CA GLY A 656 -11.22 -10.74 1.26
C GLY A 656 -12.28 -9.68 1.52
N TYR A 657 -12.93 -9.18 0.46
CA TYR A 657 -13.97 -8.17 0.55
C TYR A 657 -15.18 -8.62 1.39
N LYS A 658 -15.45 -9.93 1.45
CA LYS A 658 -16.53 -10.51 2.27
C LYS A 658 -16.25 -10.40 3.77
N VAL A 659 -14.98 -10.32 4.16
CA VAL A 659 -14.56 -10.09 5.55
C VAL A 659 -14.79 -8.62 5.90
N ALA A 660 -14.32 -7.72 5.04
CA ALA A 660 -14.49 -6.28 5.22
C ALA A 660 -15.95 -5.83 5.24
N ALA A 661 -16.80 -6.43 4.41
CA ALA A 661 -18.24 -6.16 4.37
C ALA A 661 -18.97 -6.42 5.71
N LYS A 662 -18.36 -7.21 6.61
CA LYS A 662 -18.91 -7.54 7.93
C LYS A 662 -18.27 -6.74 9.07
N SER A 663 -17.29 -5.89 8.77
CA SER A 663 -16.58 -5.12 9.78
C SER A 663 -17.34 -3.83 10.13
N ASP A 664 -17.39 -3.51 11.41
CA ASP A 664 -18.00 -2.27 11.92
C ASP A 664 -17.05 -1.07 11.79
N ARG A 665 -15.79 -1.32 11.42
CA ARG A 665 -14.74 -0.33 11.18
C ARG A 665 -14.33 -0.34 9.70
N PRO A 666 -13.90 0.79 9.11
CA PRO A 666 -13.33 0.77 7.78
C PRO A 666 -12.11 -0.15 7.77
N MET A 667 -11.93 -0.88 6.67
CA MET A 667 -10.86 -1.84 6.50
C MET A 667 -9.97 -1.43 5.33
N VAL A 668 -8.71 -1.13 5.62
CA VAL A 668 -7.67 -0.96 4.60
C VAL A 668 -6.99 -2.31 4.37
N TYR A 669 -6.66 -2.61 3.12
CA TYR A 669 -5.73 -3.70 2.84
C TYR A 669 -4.32 -3.15 2.78
N GLY A 670 -3.58 -3.30 3.88
CA GLY A 670 -2.22 -2.77 4.01
C GLY A 670 -1.33 -3.23 2.86
N GLU A 671 -1.44 -4.52 2.52
CA GLU A 671 -0.95 -5.12 1.27
C GLU A 671 -2.00 -6.09 0.76
N TYR A 672 -2.30 -6.11 -0.55
CA TYR A 672 -3.35 -7.01 -1.05
C TYR A 672 -2.99 -7.81 -2.30
N CYS A 673 -1.96 -7.39 -3.04
CA CYS A 673 -1.55 -8.09 -4.25
C CYS A 673 -0.03 -8.04 -4.41
N HIS A 674 0.58 -9.23 -4.51
CA HIS A 674 1.95 -9.40 -4.97
C HIS A 674 2.00 -9.44 -6.50
N LEU A 675 3.08 -8.93 -7.07
CA LEU A 675 3.41 -9.19 -8.48
C LEU A 675 3.95 -10.61 -8.65
N ASN A 676 3.94 -11.10 -9.90
CA ASN A 676 4.58 -12.37 -10.25
C ASN A 676 6.10 -12.23 -10.07
N VAL A 677 6.66 -12.77 -8.98
CA VAL A 677 8.10 -12.66 -8.68
C VAL A 677 8.73 -13.95 -8.17
N TYR A 678 7.98 -14.83 -7.53
CA TYR A 678 8.47 -16.13 -7.07
C TYR A 678 8.54 -17.13 -8.20
N ASN A 679 7.81 -16.87 -9.28
CA ASN A 679 7.77 -17.69 -10.46
C ASN A 679 8.86 -17.32 -11.50
N ARG A 680 10.14 -17.25 -11.08
CA ARG A 680 11.23 -16.72 -11.92
C ARG A 680 11.43 -17.51 -13.22
N SER A 681 11.41 -18.82 -13.14
CA SER A 681 11.65 -19.71 -14.29
C SER A 681 10.66 -19.49 -15.43
N GLU A 682 9.37 -19.38 -15.12
CA GLU A 682 8.36 -19.11 -16.14
C GLU A 682 8.47 -17.67 -16.66
N LEU A 683 8.80 -16.69 -15.80
CA LEU A 683 8.97 -15.28 -16.18
C LEU A 683 10.15 -15.03 -17.12
N VAL A 684 11.31 -15.64 -16.86
CA VAL A 684 12.49 -15.50 -17.74
C VAL A 684 12.30 -16.20 -19.07
N THR A 685 11.51 -17.29 -19.07
CA THR A 685 11.22 -18.06 -20.27
C THR A 685 10.14 -17.37 -21.11
N ASP A 686 9.07 -16.92 -20.46
CA ASP A 686 7.90 -16.27 -21.06
C ASP A 686 7.49 -15.03 -20.24
N PRO A 687 7.95 -13.84 -20.65
CA PRO A 687 7.57 -12.60 -19.98
C PRO A 687 6.08 -12.28 -20.13
N GLY A 688 5.34 -12.96 -21.02
CA GLY A 688 3.88 -12.85 -21.15
C GLY A 688 3.12 -13.26 -19.88
N VAL A 689 3.73 -14.05 -18.99
CA VAL A 689 3.16 -14.35 -17.65
C VAL A 689 2.87 -13.08 -16.86
N ARG A 690 3.69 -12.02 -17.04
CA ARG A 690 3.50 -10.75 -16.33
C ARG A 690 2.14 -10.13 -16.61
N SER A 691 1.63 -10.27 -17.83
CA SER A 691 0.31 -9.75 -18.23
C SER A 691 -0.88 -10.52 -17.64
N ASP A 692 -0.64 -11.72 -17.10
CA ASP A 692 -1.70 -12.49 -16.45
C ASP A 692 -2.06 -11.95 -15.07
N TRP A 693 -1.22 -11.07 -14.52
CA TRP A 693 -1.46 -10.38 -13.25
C TRP A 693 -2.80 -9.63 -13.23
N ALA A 694 -3.19 -9.04 -14.36
CA ALA A 694 -4.48 -8.37 -14.49
C ALA A 694 -5.69 -9.31 -14.33
N LEU A 695 -5.56 -10.60 -14.65
CA LEU A 695 -6.63 -11.59 -14.47
C LEU A 695 -6.96 -11.80 -12.99
N ALA A 696 -5.97 -11.62 -12.10
CA ALA A 696 -6.18 -11.63 -10.66
C ALA A 696 -6.66 -10.27 -10.16
N LEU A 697 -5.97 -9.19 -10.53
CA LEU A 697 -6.17 -7.89 -9.90
C LEU A 697 -7.48 -7.20 -10.30
N SER A 698 -7.88 -7.29 -11.57
CA SER A 698 -9.08 -6.60 -12.07
C SER A 698 -10.36 -6.99 -11.32
N PRO A 699 -10.73 -8.29 -11.19
CA PRO A 699 -11.93 -8.67 -10.44
C PRO A 699 -11.81 -8.36 -8.94
N THR A 700 -10.61 -8.47 -8.36
CA THR A 700 -10.37 -8.12 -6.96
C THR A 700 -10.65 -6.65 -6.69
N TRP A 701 -10.12 -5.75 -7.52
CA TRP A 701 -10.39 -4.32 -7.40
C TRP A 701 -11.87 -3.99 -7.60
N GLU A 702 -12.54 -4.60 -8.58
CA GLU A 702 -13.99 -4.38 -8.79
C GLU A 702 -14.82 -4.79 -7.57
N ASN A 703 -14.46 -5.88 -6.89
CA ASN A 703 -15.11 -6.29 -5.65
C ASN A 703 -14.82 -5.32 -4.50
N MET A 704 -13.57 -4.86 -4.36
CA MET A 704 -13.18 -3.86 -3.34
C MET A 704 -13.92 -2.53 -3.53
N TYR A 705 -14.00 -2.05 -4.78
CA TYR A 705 -14.67 -0.80 -5.12
C TYR A 705 -16.17 -0.86 -4.76
N LYS A 706 -16.85 -1.96 -5.10
CA LYS A 706 -18.30 -2.13 -4.86
C LYS A 706 -18.69 -2.45 -3.42
N THR A 707 -17.73 -2.79 -2.56
CA THR A 707 -18.01 -3.23 -1.20
C THR A 707 -17.80 -2.08 -0.21
N ASP A 708 -18.87 -1.70 0.49
CA ASP A 708 -18.78 -0.80 1.64
C ASP A 708 -17.95 -1.45 2.75
N GLY A 709 -17.19 -0.65 3.50
CA GLY A 709 -16.24 -1.17 4.50
C GLY A 709 -14.84 -1.44 3.97
N VAL A 710 -14.68 -1.71 2.67
CA VAL A 710 -13.35 -1.83 2.05
C VAL A 710 -12.89 -0.44 1.62
N LEU A 711 -11.85 0.10 2.25
CA LEU A 711 -11.26 1.36 1.81
C LEU A 711 -10.53 1.20 0.48
N GLY A 712 -10.03 0.01 0.18
CA GLY A 712 -9.06 -0.20 -0.87
C GLY A 712 -7.79 -0.74 -0.25
N GLY A 713 -6.64 -0.47 -0.84
CA GLY A 713 -5.38 -0.95 -0.29
C GLY A 713 -4.20 -0.72 -1.20
N SER A 714 -3.07 -1.31 -0.82
CA SER A 714 -1.79 -1.08 -1.49
C SER A 714 -1.23 -2.34 -2.16
N ILE A 715 -0.81 -2.20 -3.41
CA ILE A 715 -0.05 -3.23 -4.12
C ILE A 715 1.34 -3.36 -3.48
N TRP A 716 1.84 -4.59 -3.30
CA TRP A 716 3.18 -4.87 -2.78
C TRP A 716 4.15 -5.22 -3.94
N SER A 717 5.08 -4.35 -4.30
CA SER A 717 5.26 -2.94 -3.89
C SER A 717 5.20 -2.02 -5.10
N GLY A 718 5.45 -0.71 -4.96
CA GLY A 718 5.39 0.25 -6.06
C GLY A 718 6.61 0.23 -6.99
N ILE A 719 7.79 -0.13 -6.46
CA ILE A 719 9.09 -0.13 -7.17
C ILE A 719 9.89 -1.37 -6.79
N ASP A 720 10.65 -1.92 -7.74
CA ASP A 720 11.57 -3.03 -7.49
C ASP A 720 12.58 -2.70 -6.40
N ASP A 721 12.64 -3.55 -5.38
CA ASP A 721 13.52 -3.42 -4.23
C ASP A 721 14.81 -4.21 -4.48
N ILE A 722 15.58 -3.76 -5.49
CA ILE A 722 16.86 -4.36 -5.92
C ILE A 722 17.95 -3.29 -5.93
N PHE A 723 19.08 -3.61 -5.30
CA PHE A 723 20.25 -2.75 -5.20
C PHE A 723 21.46 -3.42 -5.84
N GLN A 724 22.38 -2.60 -6.33
CA GLN A 724 23.64 -3.03 -6.91
C GLN A 724 24.78 -2.52 -6.03
N LEU A 725 25.44 -3.43 -5.31
CA LEU A 725 26.59 -3.09 -4.49
C LEU A 725 27.81 -2.79 -5.37
N PRO A 726 28.78 -1.96 -4.92
CA PRO A 726 29.97 -1.61 -5.71
C PRO A 726 30.87 -2.80 -6.09
N ASN A 727 30.78 -3.91 -5.35
CA ASN A 727 31.49 -5.15 -5.65
C ASN A 727 30.86 -5.97 -6.79
N GLY A 728 29.70 -5.55 -7.32
CA GLY A 728 28.98 -6.23 -8.40
C GLY A 728 27.83 -7.13 -7.95
N ASP A 729 27.61 -7.28 -6.63
CA ASP A 729 26.51 -8.10 -6.12
C ASP A 729 25.16 -7.39 -6.23
N ALA A 730 24.14 -8.09 -6.72
CA ALA A 730 22.75 -7.66 -6.63
C ALA A 730 22.12 -8.18 -5.34
N VAL A 731 21.60 -7.26 -4.52
CA VAL A 731 20.93 -7.52 -3.24
C VAL A 731 19.55 -6.87 -3.23
N GLY A 732 18.79 -7.03 -2.14
CA GLY A 732 17.46 -6.46 -1.97
C GLY A 732 16.36 -7.51 -1.84
N TYR A 733 15.15 -7.06 -1.52
CA TYR A 733 14.00 -7.95 -1.28
C TYR A 733 13.46 -8.58 -2.57
N GLY A 734 13.55 -7.90 -3.72
CA GLY A 734 13.22 -8.47 -5.04
C GLY A 734 12.50 -7.55 -6.02
N PRO A 735 12.18 -8.06 -7.23
CA PRO A 735 11.59 -7.28 -8.33
C PRO A 735 10.07 -7.12 -8.18
N TRP A 736 9.65 -6.55 -7.05
CA TRP A 736 8.27 -6.45 -6.57
C TRP A 736 7.41 -5.34 -7.18
N GLY A 737 8.01 -4.35 -7.82
CA GLY A 737 7.30 -3.18 -8.32
C GLY A 737 6.63 -3.42 -9.66
N PRO A 738 5.50 -2.78 -10.01
CA PRO A 738 5.11 -2.58 -11.41
C PRO A 738 6.09 -1.66 -12.16
N ILE A 739 7.00 -1.01 -11.43
CA ILE A 739 8.05 -0.13 -11.93
C ILE A 739 9.40 -0.72 -11.50
N ASP A 740 10.41 -0.74 -12.38
CA ASP A 740 11.75 -1.19 -12.01
C ASP A 740 12.54 -0.12 -11.23
N GLY A 741 13.70 -0.49 -10.68
CA GLY A 741 14.52 0.43 -9.87
C GLY A 741 15.01 1.68 -10.62
N TRP A 742 15.03 1.64 -11.96
CA TRP A 742 15.39 2.75 -12.85
C TRP A 742 14.17 3.58 -13.28
N ARG A 743 12.99 3.30 -12.70
CA ARG A 743 11.71 3.95 -13.01
C ARG A 743 11.21 3.68 -14.43
N ARG A 744 11.57 2.53 -15.03
CA ARG A 744 10.94 2.05 -16.26
C ARG A 744 9.65 1.29 -15.90
N PRO A 745 8.49 1.65 -16.50
CA PRO A 745 7.27 0.88 -16.35
C PRO A 745 7.46 -0.56 -16.87
N LYS A 746 7.03 -1.55 -16.07
CA LYS A 746 6.89 -2.95 -16.49
C LYS A 746 5.45 -3.20 -16.95
N PRO A 747 5.12 -4.37 -17.56
CA PRO A 747 3.77 -4.63 -18.06
C PRO A 747 2.66 -4.39 -17.03
N GLU A 748 2.92 -4.78 -15.78
CA GLU A 748 2.00 -4.65 -14.66
C GLU A 748 1.61 -3.18 -14.37
N TYR A 749 2.47 -2.19 -14.68
CA TYR A 749 2.14 -0.77 -14.51
C TYR A 749 0.91 -0.34 -15.32
N TRP A 750 0.79 -0.85 -16.53
CA TRP A 750 -0.33 -0.50 -17.42
C TRP A 750 -1.61 -1.22 -17.02
N ASP A 751 -1.49 -2.44 -16.53
CA ASP A 751 -2.61 -3.17 -15.93
C ASP A 751 -3.12 -2.43 -14.67
N MET A 752 -2.21 -1.98 -13.80
CA MET A 752 -2.54 -1.15 -12.63
C MET A 752 -3.27 0.12 -13.07
N LYS A 753 -2.75 0.85 -14.07
CA LYS A 753 -3.39 2.05 -14.62
C LYS A 753 -4.83 1.81 -15.07
N LYS A 754 -5.06 0.76 -15.87
CA LYS A 754 -6.38 0.41 -16.39
C LYS A 754 -7.34 -0.01 -15.27
N ILE A 755 -6.86 -0.80 -14.32
CA ILE A 755 -7.66 -1.29 -13.21
C ILE A 755 -8.04 -0.14 -12.26
N TYR A 756 -7.14 0.79 -11.97
CA TYR A 756 -7.39 1.93 -11.08
C TYR A 756 -8.07 3.14 -11.73
N SER A 757 -8.33 3.05 -13.04
CA SER A 757 -8.99 4.13 -13.78
C SER A 757 -10.31 4.54 -13.12
N PRO A 758 -10.49 5.85 -12.84
CA PRO A 758 -11.75 6.38 -12.33
C PRO A 758 -12.82 6.51 -13.43
N ILE A 759 -12.51 6.11 -14.66
CA ILE A 759 -13.41 6.20 -15.82
C ILE A 759 -13.72 4.79 -16.27
N ARG A 760 -15.01 4.46 -16.34
CA ARG A 760 -15.45 3.16 -16.86
C ARG A 760 -16.34 3.33 -18.07
N VAL A 761 -15.85 2.89 -19.22
CA VAL A 761 -16.66 2.73 -20.43
C VAL A 761 -17.46 1.42 -20.30
N GLN A 762 -18.77 1.53 -20.35
CA GLN A 762 -19.71 0.40 -20.25
C GLN A 762 -20.20 -0.08 -21.63
N THR A 763 -19.76 0.57 -22.71
CA THR A 763 -20.14 0.24 -24.08
C THR A 763 -19.07 -0.63 -24.74
N ASP A 764 -19.37 -1.91 -24.93
CA ASP A 764 -18.43 -2.87 -25.52
C ASP A 764 -18.36 -2.79 -27.04
N ARG A 765 -19.49 -2.50 -27.71
CA ARG A 765 -19.60 -2.46 -29.17
C ARG A 765 -20.65 -1.46 -29.62
N LEU A 766 -20.46 -0.91 -30.81
CA LEU A 766 -21.35 0.04 -31.47
C LEU A 766 -21.73 -0.44 -32.87
N SER A 767 -22.82 0.12 -33.40
CA SER A 767 -23.16 0.01 -34.82
C SER A 767 -22.84 1.33 -35.53
N PRO A 768 -22.46 1.31 -36.81
CA PRO A 768 -22.29 2.54 -37.59
C PRO A 768 -23.55 3.42 -37.52
N ALA A 769 -23.40 4.64 -37.01
CA ALA A 769 -24.48 5.62 -36.92
C ALA A 769 -23.92 7.04 -37.02
N LYS A 770 -24.78 8.00 -37.42
CA LYS A 770 -24.45 9.44 -37.44
C LYS A 770 -24.22 10.03 -36.04
N GLU A 771 -24.66 9.31 -35.01
CA GLU A 771 -24.41 9.64 -33.61
C GLU A 771 -24.09 8.34 -32.87
N LEU A 772 -22.89 8.26 -32.28
CA LEU A 772 -22.49 7.16 -31.43
C LEU A 772 -22.78 7.53 -29.97
N VAL A 773 -23.47 6.64 -29.24
CA VAL A 773 -23.83 6.84 -27.83
C VAL A 773 -23.00 5.90 -26.96
N ILE A 774 -22.20 6.47 -26.06
CA ILE A 774 -21.28 5.73 -25.20
C ILE A 774 -21.73 5.90 -23.75
N HIS A 775 -21.93 4.78 -23.06
CA HIS A 775 -22.29 4.73 -21.65
C HIS A 775 -21.03 4.74 -20.79
N LEU A 776 -21.02 5.58 -19.77
CA LEU A 776 -19.88 5.82 -18.89
C LEU A 776 -20.30 5.79 -17.42
N GLU A 777 -19.40 5.36 -16.54
CA GLU A 777 -19.50 5.52 -15.09
C GLU A 777 -18.34 6.40 -14.61
N ASN A 778 -18.67 7.42 -13.82
CA ASN A 778 -17.72 8.30 -13.14
C ASN A 778 -17.41 7.73 -11.74
N ARG A 779 -16.16 7.27 -11.54
CA ARG A 779 -15.65 6.77 -10.25
C ARG A 779 -14.67 7.73 -9.57
N TYR A 780 -14.56 8.98 -10.03
CA TYR A 780 -13.92 10.03 -9.24
C TYR A 780 -14.73 10.29 -7.96
N THR A 781 -14.06 10.82 -6.94
CA THR A 781 -14.68 11.16 -5.64
C THR A 781 -15.23 12.59 -5.65
N TYR A 782 -14.54 13.51 -6.32
CA TYR A 782 -14.84 14.95 -6.31
C TYR A 782 -15.03 15.53 -7.72
N THR A 783 -14.38 14.97 -8.73
CA THR A 783 -14.33 15.48 -10.11
C THR A 783 -15.56 15.12 -10.94
N ASP A 784 -16.22 16.09 -11.56
CA ASP A 784 -17.26 15.87 -12.58
C ASP A 784 -16.61 15.66 -13.96
N PHE A 785 -17.23 14.86 -14.83
CA PHE A 785 -16.71 14.63 -16.17
C PHE A 785 -16.63 15.89 -17.04
N ASN A 786 -17.34 16.97 -16.70
CA ASN A 786 -17.21 18.23 -17.41
C ASN A 786 -15.85 18.94 -17.17
N GLU A 787 -15.09 18.49 -16.18
CA GLU A 787 -13.72 18.94 -15.89
C GLU A 787 -12.67 18.16 -16.71
N LEU A 788 -13.04 17.02 -17.29
CA LEU A 788 -12.17 16.21 -18.13
C LEU A 788 -12.14 16.73 -19.56
N GLN A 789 -11.00 16.56 -20.23
CA GLN A 789 -10.93 16.70 -21.69
C GLN A 789 -11.08 15.32 -22.34
N LEU A 790 -12.19 15.11 -23.05
CA LEU A 790 -12.47 13.88 -23.78
C LEU A 790 -12.25 14.08 -25.28
N ASN A 791 -11.18 13.48 -25.78
CA ASN A 791 -10.84 13.47 -27.19
C ASN A 791 -11.34 12.16 -27.83
N TRP A 792 -11.84 12.23 -29.06
CA TRP A 792 -12.28 11.06 -29.81
C TRP A 792 -11.72 11.06 -31.24
N ARG A 793 -11.55 9.86 -31.81
CA ARG A 793 -11.16 9.67 -33.22
C ARG A 793 -11.91 8.48 -33.83
N TYR A 794 -12.43 8.65 -35.05
CA TYR A 794 -13.16 7.65 -35.83
C TYR A 794 -12.73 7.72 -37.31
N GLY A 795 -11.75 6.88 -37.69
CA GLY A 795 -11.06 7.03 -38.96
C GLY A 795 -10.25 8.32 -38.99
N ASP A 796 -10.53 9.18 -39.97
CA ASP A 796 -9.92 10.51 -40.13
C ASP A 796 -10.69 11.62 -39.38
N GLU A 797 -11.90 11.34 -38.89
CA GLU A 797 -12.66 12.27 -38.05
C GLU A 797 -12.11 12.25 -36.62
N GLN A 798 -11.94 13.44 -36.02
CA GLN A 798 -11.53 13.60 -34.62
C GLN A 798 -12.18 14.83 -34.00
N GLY A 799 -12.30 14.85 -32.68
CA GLY A 799 -12.87 16.01 -31.98
C GLY A 799 -12.77 15.90 -30.47
N VAL A 800 -13.34 16.90 -29.80
CA VAL A 800 -13.52 16.95 -28.35
C VAL A 800 -15.02 16.91 -28.08
N SER A 801 -15.43 16.10 -27.11
CA SER A 801 -16.80 16.08 -26.62
C SER A 801 -16.81 16.28 -25.11
N PHE A 802 -17.95 16.70 -24.57
CA PHE A 802 -18.12 16.97 -23.15
C PHE A 802 -19.35 16.23 -22.63
N ALA A 803 -19.27 15.75 -21.40
CA ALA A 803 -20.40 15.21 -20.66
C ALA A 803 -20.30 15.70 -19.23
N SER A 804 -21.42 16.06 -18.60
CA SER A 804 -21.45 16.28 -17.15
C SER A 804 -22.03 15.03 -16.51
N ILE A 805 -21.17 14.30 -15.82
CA ILE A 805 -21.49 13.08 -15.08
C ILE A 805 -20.86 13.29 -13.72
N LYS A 806 -21.69 13.41 -12.68
CA LYS A 806 -21.23 13.73 -11.33
C LYS A 806 -20.43 12.55 -10.73
N PRO A 807 -19.56 12.81 -9.74
CA PRO A 807 -18.89 11.76 -8.98
C PRO A 807 -19.84 10.65 -8.53
N GLY A 808 -19.51 9.40 -8.83
CA GLY A 808 -20.29 8.21 -8.47
C GLY A 808 -21.52 7.92 -9.35
N GLU A 809 -21.81 8.75 -10.36
CA GLU A 809 -22.96 8.55 -11.26
C GLU A 809 -22.57 7.85 -12.58
N SER A 810 -23.57 7.29 -13.26
CA SER A 810 -23.44 6.80 -14.64
C SER A 810 -24.20 7.71 -15.60
N GLY A 811 -23.68 7.89 -16.80
CA GLY A 811 -24.25 8.77 -17.81
C GLY A 811 -23.86 8.36 -19.22
N GLN A 812 -24.04 9.29 -20.16
CA GLN A 812 -23.80 9.05 -21.59
C GLN A 812 -23.05 10.22 -22.21
N ILE A 813 -22.21 9.91 -23.19
CA ILE A 813 -21.70 10.89 -24.15
C ILE A 813 -22.19 10.55 -25.56
N ARG A 814 -22.44 11.60 -26.35
CA ARG A 814 -22.88 11.51 -27.74
C ARG A 814 -21.79 12.08 -28.63
N ILE A 815 -21.37 11.29 -29.62
CA ILE A 815 -20.33 11.68 -30.57
C ILE A 815 -20.95 11.75 -31.96
N PRO A 816 -21.02 12.94 -32.58
CA PRO A 816 -21.51 13.08 -33.94
C PRO A 816 -20.47 12.57 -34.93
N ILE A 817 -20.90 11.72 -35.87
CA ILE A 817 -20.06 11.15 -36.93
C ILE A 817 -20.62 11.54 -38.30
N MET A 818 -19.81 12.20 -39.12
CA MET A 818 -20.21 12.60 -40.46
C MET A 818 -20.28 11.40 -41.41
N ASN A 819 -19.34 10.46 -41.33
CA ASN A 819 -19.27 9.31 -42.24
C ASN A 819 -19.23 7.98 -41.46
N PRO A 820 -20.39 7.42 -41.08
CA PRO A 820 -20.45 6.24 -40.22
C PRO A 820 -19.75 5.00 -40.79
N ASP A 821 -19.68 4.88 -42.11
CA ASP A 821 -19.14 3.70 -42.79
C ASP A 821 -17.63 3.76 -43.06
N GLN A 822 -16.93 4.85 -42.70
CA GLN A 822 -15.51 5.04 -43.07
C GLN A 822 -14.52 4.33 -42.14
N ALA A 823 -14.96 3.90 -40.97
CA ALA A 823 -14.13 3.27 -39.95
C ALA A 823 -14.94 2.19 -39.20
N ASN A 824 -14.27 1.42 -38.37
CA ASN A 824 -14.89 0.34 -37.60
C ASN A 824 -14.36 0.24 -36.16
N GLU A 825 -13.67 1.27 -35.70
CA GLU A 825 -13.11 1.41 -34.35
C GLU A 825 -13.25 2.89 -33.93
N LEU A 826 -13.82 3.14 -32.75
CA LEU A 826 -13.89 4.47 -32.12
C LEU A 826 -12.84 4.55 -31.01
N TYR A 827 -11.89 5.47 -31.15
CA TYR A 827 -10.92 5.78 -30.11
C TYR A 827 -11.45 6.88 -29.19
N LEU A 828 -11.25 6.71 -27.88
CA LEU A 828 -11.53 7.69 -26.84
C LEU A 828 -10.29 7.88 -25.96
N SER A 829 -9.97 9.11 -25.59
CA SER A 829 -8.93 9.45 -24.63
C SER A 829 -9.44 10.50 -23.65
N PHE A 830 -9.25 10.25 -22.35
CA PHE A 830 -9.74 11.08 -21.25
C PHE A 830 -8.57 11.68 -20.49
N THR A 831 -8.42 13.01 -20.53
CA THR A 831 -7.38 13.73 -19.80
C THR A 831 -7.96 14.30 -18.52
N ASP A 832 -7.31 13.97 -17.41
CA ASP A 832 -7.60 14.46 -16.06
C ASP A 832 -7.29 15.97 -15.94
N PRO A 833 -8.03 16.75 -15.15
CA PRO A 833 -7.76 18.18 -14.94
C PRO A 833 -6.35 18.47 -14.43
N ARG A 834 -5.67 17.49 -13.80
CA ARG A 834 -4.29 17.58 -13.33
C ARG A 834 -3.25 17.36 -14.45
N GLY A 835 -3.68 17.13 -15.70
CA GLY A 835 -2.83 17.18 -16.89
C GLY A 835 -2.26 15.84 -17.38
N PHE A 836 -2.75 14.70 -16.88
CA PHE A 836 -2.35 13.37 -17.35
C PHE A 836 -3.53 12.62 -17.99
N ILE A 837 -3.24 11.68 -18.90
CA ILE A 837 -4.26 10.81 -19.50
C ILE A 837 -4.70 9.80 -18.44
N ALA A 838 -5.92 9.91 -17.96
CA ALA A 838 -6.50 8.97 -17.00
C ALA A 838 -6.75 7.61 -17.67
N ASP A 839 -7.37 7.60 -18.85
CA ASP A 839 -7.67 6.36 -19.56
C ASP A 839 -7.97 6.55 -21.05
N GLU A 840 -7.91 5.43 -21.78
CA GLU A 840 -8.07 5.36 -23.23
C GLU A 840 -8.75 4.07 -23.66
N TYR A 841 -9.60 4.15 -24.68
CA TYR A 841 -10.40 3.02 -25.14
C TYR A 841 -10.48 2.99 -26.67
N ILE A 842 -10.48 1.78 -27.22
CA ILE A 842 -10.97 1.50 -28.57
C ILE A 842 -12.25 0.69 -28.46
N ILE A 843 -13.35 1.21 -29.00
CA ILE A 843 -14.64 0.53 -29.06
C ILE A 843 -14.87 0.05 -30.49
N PRO A 844 -15.05 -1.27 -30.73
CA PRO A 844 -15.42 -1.81 -32.04
C PRO A 844 -16.77 -1.25 -32.53
N VAL A 845 -16.80 -0.83 -33.79
CA VAL A 845 -17.99 -0.31 -34.49
C VAL A 845 -18.26 -1.16 -35.73
N GLY A 846 -19.41 -1.84 -35.79
CA GLY A 846 -19.77 -2.67 -36.94
C GLY A 846 -18.81 -3.84 -37.19
N LYS A 847 -18.61 -4.21 -38.47
CA LYS A 847 -17.82 -5.39 -38.85
C LYS A 847 -16.31 -5.13 -38.68
N GLN A 848 -15.65 -6.05 -37.97
CA GLN A 848 -14.20 -5.99 -37.70
C GLN A 848 -13.38 -6.70 -38.79
N VAL A 849 -13.35 -6.13 -40.00
CA VAL A 849 -12.66 -6.70 -41.17
C VAL A 849 -11.15 -6.86 -40.99
N GLN A 850 -10.54 -6.03 -40.15
CA GLN A 850 -9.13 -6.04 -39.83
C GLN A 850 -8.70 -7.26 -38.99
N ASN A 851 -9.65 -7.98 -38.38
CA ASN A 851 -9.39 -9.23 -37.67
C ASN A 851 -9.40 -10.45 -38.62
N GLU A 852 -9.80 -10.28 -39.89
CA GLU A 852 -9.93 -11.35 -40.87
C GLU A 852 -8.69 -11.41 -41.78
N LEU A 853 -8.25 -12.63 -42.13
CA LEU A 853 -7.27 -12.86 -43.19
C LEU A 853 -7.96 -13.42 -44.45
N PRO A 854 -7.48 -13.08 -45.67
CA PRO A 854 -8.03 -13.66 -46.89
C PRO A 854 -7.90 -15.19 -46.89
N GLU A 855 -8.96 -15.90 -47.30
CA GLU A 855 -8.87 -17.33 -47.53
C GLU A 855 -7.98 -17.64 -48.73
N LEU A 856 -7.06 -18.60 -48.55
CA LEU A 856 -6.23 -19.10 -49.63
C LEU A 856 -7.06 -20.00 -50.54
N GLN A 857 -7.07 -19.67 -51.84
CA GLN A 857 -7.70 -20.51 -52.85
C GLN A 857 -6.90 -21.80 -53.03
N PRO A 858 -7.51 -22.99 -52.88
CA PRO A 858 -6.81 -24.26 -53.01
C PRO A 858 -6.11 -24.39 -54.36
N LEU A 859 -4.87 -24.90 -54.34
CA LEU A 859 -4.14 -25.30 -55.53
C LEU A 859 -4.04 -26.81 -55.60
N THR A 860 -4.00 -27.34 -56.82
CA THR A 860 -3.81 -28.78 -57.02
C THR A 860 -2.50 -29.25 -56.41
N THR A 861 -2.62 -30.13 -55.42
CA THR A 861 -1.49 -30.72 -54.70
C THR A 861 -1.25 -32.16 -55.15
N GLN A 862 0.01 -32.54 -55.26
CA GLN A 862 0.45 -33.89 -55.63
C GLN A 862 1.18 -34.54 -54.46
N LEU A 863 0.96 -35.85 -54.27
CA LEU A 863 1.67 -36.67 -53.30
C LEU A 863 2.57 -37.67 -54.03
N LYS A 864 3.86 -37.68 -53.67
CA LYS A 864 4.82 -38.72 -54.07
C LYS A 864 5.40 -39.40 -52.82
N LYS A 865 5.29 -40.72 -52.74
CA LYS A 865 5.86 -41.52 -51.65
C LYS A 865 7.32 -41.91 -52.00
N ALA A 866 8.30 -41.45 -51.21
CA ALA A 866 9.69 -41.91 -51.24
C ALA A 866 9.94 -42.89 -50.08
N SER A 867 11.12 -43.52 -49.99
CA SER A 867 11.41 -44.53 -48.96
C SER A 867 11.34 -43.97 -47.53
N ASP A 868 11.87 -42.78 -47.31
CA ASP A 868 12.01 -42.13 -46.01
C ASP A 868 11.06 -40.94 -45.79
N ARG A 869 10.41 -40.43 -46.85
CA ARG A 869 9.56 -39.23 -46.79
C ARG A 869 8.38 -39.23 -47.77
N TYR A 870 7.33 -38.49 -47.43
CA TYR A 870 6.28 -38.05 -48.35
C TYR A 870 6.67 -36.70 -48.94
N ARG A 871 6.69 -36.59 -50.27
CA ARG A 871 6.88 -35.33 -50.99
C ARG A 871 5.53 -34.82 -51.47
N ILE A 872 5.10 -33.70 -50.92
CA ILE A 872 3.87 -33.00 -51.23
C ILE A 872 4.26 -31.80 -52.09
N THR A 873 3.77 -31.71 -53.33
CA THR A 873 4.26 -30.74 -54.31
C THR A 873 3.13 -30.02 -55.05
N GLY A 874 3.40 -28.80 -55.47
CA GLY A 874 2.57 -28.02 -56.38
C GLY A 874 3.39 -26.89 -57.02
N LYS A 875 2.73 -25.95 -57.68
CA LYS A 875 3.44 -24.84 -58.36
C LYS A 875 4.20 -24.00 -57.33
N ASN A 876 5.53 -23.94 -57.45
CA ASN A 876 6.42 -23.24 -56.52
C ASN A 876 6.25 -23.67 -55.04
N PHE A 877 5.82 -24.91 -54.79
CA PHE A 877 5.56 -25.40 -53.44
C PHE A 877 6.10 -26.82 -53.27
N ILE A 878 6.86 -27.07 -52.20
CA ILE A 878 7.33 -28.40 -51.80
C ILE A 878 7.26 -28.51 -50.29
N CYS A 879 6.56 -29.51 -49.78
CA CYS A 879 6.56 -29.91 -48.38
C CYS A 879 7.01 -31.38 -48.27
N GLU A 880 8.04 -31.64 -47.48
CA GLU A 880 8.54 -32.98 -47.20
C GLU A 880 8.17 -33.39 -45.77
N VAL A 881 7.51 -34.54 -45.62
CA VAL A 881 7.09 -35.09 -44.33
C VAL A 881 7.76 -36.45 -44.12
N SER A 882 8.37 -36.65 -42.96
CA SER A 882 9.04 -37.89 -42.59
C SER A 882 8.07 -39.08 -42.55
N ARG A 883 8.46 -40.21 -43.15
CA ARG A 883 7.73 -41.47 -43.02
C ARG A 883 8.09 -42.26 -41.76
N THR A 884 9.11 -41.82 -41.02
CA THR A 884 9.51 -42.45 -39.74
C THR A 884 8.95 -41.73 -38.53
N THR A 885 8.76 -40.40 -38.61
CA THR A 885 8.27 -39.60 -37.47
C THR A 885 6.91 -38.93 -37.72
N GLY A 886 6.50 -38.77 -38.98
CA GLY A 886 5.29 -38.04 -39.35
C GLY A 886 5.45 -36.51 -39.36
N GLN A 887 6.63 -35.99 -38.98
CA GLN A 887 6.93 -34.57 -38.87
C GLN A 887 7.41 -33.99 -40.22
N ILE A 888 7.14 -32.72 -40.44
CA ILE A 888 7.68 -31.89 -41.52
C ILE A 888 9.21 -31.85 -41.37
N LEU A 889 9.90 -32.15 -42.47
CA LEU A 889 11.34 -32.02 -42.61
C LEU A 889 11.72 -30.67 -43.23
N SER A 890 10.91 -30.21 -44.18
CA SER A 890 11.12 -28.96 -44.90
C SER A 890 9.84 -28.56 -45.62
N LEU A 891 9.48 -27.29 -45.57
CA LEU A 891 8.47 -26.67 -46.41
C LEU A 891 9.08 -25.46 -47.11
N LYS A 892 9.01 -25.48 -48.44
CA LYS A 892 9.55 -24.44 -49.31
C LYS A 892 8.48 -23.81 -50.18
N GLN A 893 8.54 -22.49 -50.26
CA GLN A 893 7.77 -21.68 -51.20
C GLN A 893 8.76 -20.97 -52.13
N GLY A 894 8.69 -21.30 -53.41
CA GLY A 894 9.74 -20.99 -54.38
C GLY A 894 11.07 -21.61 -53.97
N LYS A 895 12.09 -20.77 -53.74
CA LYS A 895 13.42 -21.20 -53.27
C LYS A 895 13.60 -21.06 -51.76
N GLN A 896 12.66 -20.42 -51.08
CA GLN A 896 12.79 -20.09 -49.67
C GLN A 896 12.23 -21.23 -48.82
N GLU A 897 12.98 -21.64 -47.82
CA GLU A 897 12.48 -22.51 -46.75
C GLU A 897 11.73 -21.67 -45.71
N ILE A 898 10.50 -22.07 -45.42
CA ILE A 898 9.57 -21.39 -44.51
C ILE A 898 9.45 -22.16 -43.19
N LEU A 899 9.28 -23.48 -43.27
CA LEU A 899 9.29 -24.38 -42.11
C LEU A 899 10.35 -25.45 -42.30
N ASN A 900 11.00 -25.84 -41.21
CA ASN A 900 12.02 -26.89 -41.18
C ASN A 900 11.81 -27.89 -40.03
N GLY A 901 10.61 -27.91 -39.43
CA GLY A 901 10.25 -28.87 -38.39
C GLY A 901 8.80 -28.76 -37.89
N GLY A 902 8.34 -29.79 -37.20
CA GLY A 902 7.02 -29.88 -36.54
C GLY A 902 5.98 -30.69 -37.34
N PRO A 903 4.75 -30.87 -36.85
CA PRO A 903 4.27 -30.47 -35.53
C PRO A 903 4.78 -31.41 -34.42
N TRP A 904 5.17 -30.84 -33.28
CA TRP A 904 5.38 -31.58 -32.02
C TRP A 904 4.32 -31.18 -31.00
N LEU A 905 3.84 -32.14 -30.21
CA LEU A 905 2.96 -31.83 -29.10
C LEU A 905 3.77 -31.14 -27.99
N MET A 906 3.25 -30.04 -27.47
CA MET A 906 3.72 -29.43 -26.24
C MET A 906 2.59 -29.46 -25.22
N ALA A 907 2.91 -29.90 -24.01
CA ALA A 907 2.06 -29.78 -22.82
C ALA A 907 2.98 -29.36 -21.66
N LEU A 908 3.36 -28.08 -21.68
CA LEU A 908 4.34 -27.52 -20.75
C LEU A 908 3.74 -27.49 -19.34
N PRO A 909 4.29 -28.19 -18.34
CA PRO A 909 3.75 -28.20 -16.98
C PRO A 909 3.90 -26.83 -16.30
N LEU A 910 3.02 -26.56 -15.34
CA LEU A 910 3.19 -25.50 -14.36
C LEU A 910 4.40 -25.83 -13.48
N ASN A 911 5.38 -24.94 -13.48
CA ASN A 911 6.60 -25.07 -12.71
C ASN A 911 6.71 -23.89 -11.75
N GLY A 912 6.57 -24.16 -10.44
CA GLY A 912 6.93 -23.17 -9.44
C GLY A 912 8.44 -23.05 -9.38
N GLY A 913 9.01 -21.96 -9.86
CA GLY A 913 10.39 -21.62 -9.50
C GLY A 913 10.52 -21.54 -7.98
N GLY A 914 11.60 -22.09 -7.42
CA GLY A 914 11.92 -21.84 -6.02
C GLY A 914 12.21 -20.36 -5.79
N CYS A 915 11.88 -19.84 -4.62
CA CYS A 915 12.33 -18.51 -4.20
C CYS A 915 13.86 -18.52 -4.09
N TYR A 916 14.55 -17.80 -4.97
CA TYR A 916 15.98 -17.59 -4.85
C TYR A 916 16.25 -16.19 -4.29
N PRO A 917 16.73 -16.06 -3.04
CA PRO A 917 17.15 -14.77 -2.49
C PRO A 917 18.38 -14.20 -3.22
N ASN A 918 19.07 -15.02 -4.03
CA ASN A 918 20.19 -14.59 -4.83
C ASN A 918 19.71 -14.05 -6.19
N HIS A 919 19.74 -12.73 -6.37
CA HIS A 919 19.43 -12.07 -7.65
C HIS A 919 20.46 -12.36 -8.75
N ASN A 920 21.62 -12.95 -8.42
CA ASN A 920 22.66 -13.35 -9.37
C ASN A 920 22.54 -14.83 -9.83
N ALA A 921 21.49 -15.57 -9.43
CA ALA A 921 21.36 -16.98 -9.78
C ALA A 921 20.91 -17.18 -11.24
N ASN A 922 21.62 -18.04 -11.98
CA ASN A 922 21.17 -18.54 -13.29
C ASN A 922 19.80 -19.21 -13.14
N THR A 923 18.76 -18.58 -13.69
CA THR A 923 17.41 -19.10 -13.64
C THR A 923 17.19 -20.07 -14.80
N PRO A 924 16.79 -21.33 -14.55
CA PRO A 924 16.60 -22.31 -15.61
C PRO A 924 15.44 -21.92 -16.54
N LEU A 925 15.64 -22.14 -17.85
CA LEU A 925 14.63 -21.95 -18.88
C LEU A 925 13.77 -23.21 -19.08
N PHE A 926 12.49 -23.04 -19.41
CA PHE A 926 11.55 -24.15 -19.61
C PHE A 926 10.68 -23.98 -20.87
N ASN A 927 11.04 -24.70 -21.94
CA ASN A 927 10.31 -24.73 -23.21
C ASN A 927 10.18 -26.17 -23.75
N ASP A 928 10.08 -27.14 -22.86
CA ASP A 928 10.09 -28.55 -23.23
C ASP A 928 8.84 -28.93 -24.03
N ILE A 929 9.07 -29.63 -25.14
CA ILE A 929 8.04 -30.35 -25.90
C ILE A 929 7.90 -31.78 -25.35
N CYS A 930 6.79 -32.46 -25.64
CA CYS A 930 6.63 -33.86 -25.27
C CYS A 930 7.74 -34.72 -25.90
N THR A 931 8.23 -35.70 -25.14
CA THR A 931 9.46 -36.44 -25.49
C THR A 931 9.16 -37.90 -25.88
N GLU A 932 10.17 -38.60 -26.42
CA GLU A 932 10.08 -40.01 -26.81
C GLU A 932 8.95 -40.36 -27.80
N TRP A 933 8.78 -39.55 -28.85
CA TRP A 933 7.78 -39.82 -29.87
C TRP A 933 7.96 -41.18 -30.55
N LYS A 934 6.96 -42.07 -30.41
CA LYS A 934 6.90 -43.44 -30.93
C LYS A 934 5.67 -43.57 -31.85
N PRO A 935 5.80 -43.25 -33.15
CA PRO A 935 4.70 -43.40 -34.09
C PRO A 935 4.40 -44.89 -34.34
N THR A 936 3.12 -45.25 -34.34
CA THR A 936 2.61 -46.59 -34.61
C THR A 936 1.99 -46.69 -36.00
N GLU A 937 1.49 -45.57 -36.55
CA GLU A 937 0.88 -45.50 -37.87
C GLU A 937 1.20 -44.15 -38.53
N ILE A 938 1.66 -44.18 -39.78
CA ILE A 938 1.90 -42.97 -40.60
C ILE A 938 1.44 -43.26 -42.03
N ASP A 939 0.27 -42.77 -42.43
CA ASP A 939 -0.21 -42.85 -43.81
C ASP A 939 -0.46 -41.47 -44.42
N ALA A 940 -0.27 -41.37 -45.73
CA ALA A 940 -0.56 -40.17 -46.50
C ALA A 940 -1.41 -40.52 -47.71
N ALA A 941 -2.48 -39.75 -47.91
CA ALA A 941 -3.39 -39.88 -49.04
C ALA A 941 -3.71 -38.51 -49.63
N LYS A 942 -3.93 -38.48 -50.95
CA LYS A 942 -4.49 -37.32 -51.63
C LYS A 942 -6.01 -37.33 -51.46
N VAL A 943 -6.58 -36.21 -51.01
CA VAL A 943 -8.02 -36.01 -50.80
C VAL A 943 -8.43 -34.71 -51.47
N GLY A 944 -9.11 -34.80 -52.62
CA GLY A 944 -9.39 -33.61 -53.44
C GLY A 944 -8.09 -32.94 -53.90
N ASP A 945 -7.95 -31.63 -53.64
CA ASP A 945 -6.74 -30.85 -53.90
C ASP A 945 -5.74 -30.85 -52.74
N ASP A 946 -6.05 -31.52 -51.63
CA ASP A 946 -5.19 -31.59 -50.45
C ASP A 946 -4.44 -32.93 -50.36
N VAL A 947 -3.37 -32.93 -49.57
CA VAL A 947 -2.73 -34.16 -49.08
C VAL A 947 -2.89 -34.23 -47.57
N VAL A 948 -3.48 -35.32 -47.09
CA VAL A 948 -3.71 -35.58 -45.66
C VAL A 948 -2.73 -36.65 -45.20
N VAL A 949 -1.90 -36.31 -44.23
CA VAL A 949 -1.01 -37.22 -43.51
C VAL A 949 -1.63 -37.52 -42.15
N THR A 950 -2.02 -38.76 -41.91
CA THR A 950 -2.55 -39.24 -40.63
C THR A 950 -1.45 -39.92 -39.86
N VAL A 951 -1.24 -39.48 -38.62
CA VAL A 951 -0.18 -39.99 -37.76
C VAL A 951 -0.78 -40.41 -36.42
N LYS A 952 -0.52 -41.64 -35.99
CA LYS A 952 -0.84 -42.15 -34.65
C LYS A 952 0.43 -42.58 -33.94
N GLY A 953 0.47 -42.39 -32.62
CA GLY A 953 1.61 -42.76 -31.81
C GLY A 953 1.47 -42.33 -30.36
N SER A 954 2.56 -42.46 -29.63
CA SER A 954 2.65 -41.97 -28.26
C SER A 954 3.94 -41.20 -28.02
N TYR A 955 3.83 -40.13 -27.25
CA TYR A 955 4.91 -39.56 -26.47
C TYR A 955 5.00 -40.31 -25.14
N LYS A 956 6.03 -40.02 -24.35
CA LYS A 956 6.10 -40.49 -22.96
C LYS A 956 4.88 -40.04 -22.15
N GLU A 957 4.40 -38.82 -22.39
CA GLU A 957 3.37 -38.16 -21.58
C GLU A 957 1.95 -38.34 -22.15
N PHE A 958 1.80 -38.62 -23.45
CA PHE A 958 0.51 -38.64 -24.15
C PHE A 958 0.45 -39.70 -25.24
N GLU A 959 -0.72 -40.29 -25.49
CA GLU A 959 -0.97 -41.16 -26.65
C GLU A 959 -2.12 -40.66 -27.50
N GLY A 960 -2.05 -40.80 -28.81
CA GLY A 960 -3.09 -40.29 -29.68
C GLY A 960 -2.67 -40.12 -31.12
N SER A 961 -3.20 -39.09 -31.76
CA SER A 961 -3.02 -38.88 -33.19
C SER A 961 -3.15 -37.43 -33.62
N TYR A 962 -2.59 -37.13 -34.78
CA TYR A 962 -2.89 -35.91 -35.51
C TYR A 962 -3.06 -36.18 -37.01
N LYS A 963 -3.76 -35.26 -37.68
CA LYS A 963 -3.91 -35.21 -39.13
C LYS A 963 -3.36 -33.90 -39.64
N LEU A 964 -2.32 -33.97 -40.46
CA LEU A 964 -1.71 -32.85 -41.15
C LEU A 964 -2.25 -32.79 -42.59
N THR A 965 -3.05 -31.79 -42.88
CA THR A 965 -3.56 -31.47 -44.22
C THR A 965 -2.69 -30.39 -44.84
N VAL A 966 -2.18 -30.63 -46.05
CA VAL A 966 -1.28 -29.73 -46.78
C VAL A 966 -1.86 -29.42 -48.15
N ASN A 967 -1.97 -28.14 -48.46
CA ASN A 967 -2.33 -27.64 -49.79
C ASN A 967 -1.18 -26.79 -50.38
N ALA A 968 -0.93 -26.95 -51.68
CA ALA A 968 0.11 -26.21 -52.40
C ALA A 968 -0.13 -24.69 -52.49
N ALA A 969 -1.31 -24.20 -52.13
CA ALA A 969 -1.60 -22.77 -51.94
C ALA A 969 -0.86 -22.16 -50.74
N GLY A 970 -0.17 -22.97 -49.94
CA GLY A 970 0.52 -22.53 -48.72
C GLY A 970 -0.32 -22.70 -47.45
N LYS A 971 -1.47 -23.39 -47.52
CA LYS A 971 -2.30 -23.70 -46.35
C LYS A 971 -1.90 -25.04 -45.74
N LEU A 972 -1.59 -25.02 -44.44
CA LEU A 972 -1.42 -26.22 -43.62
C LEU A 972 -2.50 -26.22 -42.55
N SER A 973 -3.06 -27.38 -42.25
CA SER A 973 -4.02 -27.54 -41.16
C SER A 973 -3.68 -28.80 -40.37
N VAL A 974 -3.56 -28.68 -39.05
CA VAL A 974 -3.27 -29.81 -38.16
C VAL A 974 -4.36 -29.95 -37.13
N SER A 975 -5.15 -31.03 -37.21
CA SER A 975 -6.06 -31.42 -36.12
C SER A 975 -5.43 -32.51 -35.29
N TYR A 976 -5.43 -32.40 -33.96
CA TYR A 976 -4.83 -33.38 -33.06
C TYR A 976 -5.77 -33.77 -31.92
N SER A 977 -5.57 -34.97 -31.38
CA SER A 977 -6.24 -35.46 -30.17
C SER A 977 -5.33 -36.47 -29.47
N PHE A 978 -5.02 -36.19 -28.21
CA PHE A 978 -4.09 -36.95 -27.38
C PHE A 978 -4.67 -37.14 -25.98
N ASN A 979 -4.62 -38.37 -25.47
CA ASN A 979 -4.97 -38.71 -24.11
C ASN A 979 -3.72 -38.65 -23.22
N ALA A 980 -3.85 -38.05 -22.04
CA ALA A 980 -2.78 -38.02 -21.05
C ALA A 980 -2.52 -39.43 -20.51
N LEU A 981 -1.25 -39.84 -20.47
CA LEU A 981 -0.82 -41.13 -19.92
C LEU A 981 -0.55 -41.06 -18.40
N ALA A 982 -0.47 -39.85 -17.86
CA ALA A 982 -0.27 -39.57 -16.45
C ALA A 982 -0.95 -38.24 -16.08
N ASP A 983 -1.04 -37.94 -14.79
CA ASP A 983 -1.49 -36.64 -14.31
C ASP A 983 -0.50 -35.55 -14.76
N VAL A 984 -1.01 -34.48 -15.36
CA VAL A 984 -0.24 -33.33 -15.83
C VAL A 984 -0.97 -32.08 -15.42
N ASN A 985 -0.27 -31.08 -14.87
CA ASN A 985 -0.84 -29.78 -14.62
C ASN A 985 -0.27 -28.76 -15.61
N PRO A 986 -0.81 -28.65 -16.83
CA PRO A 986 -0.20 -27.86 -17.89
C PRO A 986 -0.41 -26.36 -17.67
N ARG A 987 0.65 -25.59 -17.92
CA ARG A 987 0.59 -24.14 -18.14
C ARG A 987 0.15 -23.83 -19.56
N GLN A 988 0.67 -24.55 -20.54
CA GLN A 988 0.38 -24.37 -21.96
C GLN A 988 0.24 -25.73 -22.65
N TRP A 989 -0.66 -25.85 -23.63
CA TRP A 989 -0.61 -26.94 -24.59
C TRP A 989 -0.99 -26.53 -26.01
N GLY A 990 -0.41 -27.23 -26.99
CA GLY A 990 -0.61 -26.98 -28.41
C GLY A 990 0.43 -27.69 -29.26
N LEU A 991 0.66 -27.17 -30.47
CA LEU A 991 1.67 -27.72 -31.38
C LEU A 991 2.81 -26.72 -31.63
N VAL A 992 4.04 -27.24 -31.58
CA VAL A 992 5.27 -26.51 -31.87
C VAL A 992 5.77 -26.83 -33.27
N PHE A 993 6.24 -25.79 -33.96
CA PHE A 993 6.83 -25.83 -35.29
C PHE A 993 8.19 -25.13 -35.28
N GLU A 994 9.00 -25.38 -36.31
CA GLU A 994 10.29 -24.73 -36.50
C GLU A 994 10.33 -23.96 -37.83
N ALA A 995 10.91 -22.76 -37.78
CA ALA A 995 11.27 -21.93 -38.92
C ALA A 995 12.79 -21.62 -38.89
N PRO A 996 13.41 -21.31 -40.04
CA PRO A 996 14.81 -20.88 -40.09
C PRO A 996 15.07 -19.64 -39.21
N ALA A 997 16.27 -19.52 -38.61
CA ALA A 997 16.64 -18.36 -37.77
C ALA A 997 16.49 -16.99 -38.44
N ALA A 998 16.46 -16.94 -39.78
CA ALA A 998 16.20 -15.72 -40.55
C ALA A 998 14.78 -15.16 -40.36
N PHE A 999 13.83 -15.95 -39.83
CA PHE A 999 12.49 -15.51 -39.43
C PHE A 999 12.53 -14.79 -38.08
N ASN A 1000 13.38 -13.78 -38.00
CA ASN A 1000 13.78 -13.10 -36.77
C ASN A 1000 12.84 -11.96 -36.35
N LYS A 1001 11.65 -11.84 -36.94
CA LYS A 1001 10.62 -10.88 -36.54
C LYS A 1001 9.28 -11.57 -36.36
N THR A 1002 8.60 -11.29 -35.26
CA THR A 1002 7.24 -11.77 -34.97
C THR A 1002 6.23 -10.64 -35.16
N PHE A 1003 5.01 -10.95 -35.61
CA PHE A 1003 3.92 -10.00 -35.76
C PHE A 1003 2.61 -10.61 -35.30
N TRP A 1004 1.66 -9.77 -34.87
CA TRP A 1004 0.37 -10.27 -34.37
C TRP A 1004 -0.76 -9.26 -34.49
N ARG A 1005 -1.97 -9.81 -34.50
CA ARG A 1005 -3.22 -9.16 -34.13
C ARG A 1005 -4.01 -10.06 -33.20
N ARG A 1006 -4.43 -9.55 -32.06
CA ARG A 1006 -5.08 -10.32 -30.99
C ARG A 1006 -6.20 -9.53 -30.32
N ASP A 1007 -7.03 -10.25 -29.56
CA ASP A 1007 -7.95 -9.66 -28.61
C ASP A 1007 -7.26 -9.40 -27.26
N GLY A 1008 -7.19 -8.13 -26.87
CA GLY A 1008 -6.53 -7.67 -25.65
C GLY A 1008 -7.42 -7.82 -24.41
N LEU A 1009 -6.83 -7.80 -23.21
CA LEU A 1009 -7.65 -7.57 -22.01
C LEU A 1009 -8.12 -6.12 -21.97
N TRP A 1010 -7.22 -5.20 -22.34
CA TRP A 1010 -7.52 -3.79 -22.58
C TRP A 1010 -7.54 -3.52 -24.07
N SER A 1011 -8.31 -2.51 -24.50
CA SER A 1011 -8.38 -2.12 -25.91
C SER A 1011 -7.22 -1.22 -26.34
N VAL A 1012 -6.58 -0.53 -25.38
CA VAL A 1012 -5.42 0.36 -25.61
C VAL A 1012 -4.28 0.00 -24.65
N TYR A 1013 -3.08 -0.07 -25.21
CA TYR A 1013 -1.81 -0.22 -24.51
C TYR A 1013 -0.78 0.71 -25.18
N PRO A 1014 0.34 1.04 -24.51
CA PRO A 1014 1.48 1.67 -25.17
C PRO A 1014 2.02 0.84 -26.35
N GLU A 1015 2.66 1.53 -27.31
CA GLU A 1015 3.23 0.90 -28.50
C GLU A 1015 4.35 -0.10 -28.21
N ASP A 1016 5.05 0.05 -27.09
CA ASP A 1016 6.15 -0.83 -26.67
C ASP A 1016 5.71 -1.90 -25.67
N HIS A 1017 4.41 -1.99 -25.36
CA HIS A 1017 3.89 -2.94 -24.40
C HIS A 1017 3.75 -4.35 -24.98
N ILE A 1018 4.21 -5.38 -24.27
CA ILE A 1018 4.19 -6.78 -24.74
C ILE A 1018 2.77 -7.32 -25.01
N SER A 1019 1.75 -6.72 -24.39
CA SER A 1019 0.34 -7.10 -24.57
C SER A 1019 -0.42 -6.19 -25.53
N ARG A 1020 0.22 -5.31 -26.30
CA ARG A 1020 -0.53 -4.50 -27.28
C ARG A 1020 -1.33 -5.38 -28.27
N PRO A 1021 -2.55 -5.01 -28.70
CA PRO A 1021 -3.40 -5.85 -29.55
C PRO A 1021 -2.82 -6.08 -30.95
N VAL A 1022 -2.06 -5.11 -31.46
CA VAL A 1022 -1.42 -5.15 -32.78
C VAL A 1022 0.03 -4.74 -32.62
N GLY A 1023 0.95 -5.50 -33.20
CA GLY A 1023 2.37 -5.15 -33.13
C GLY A 1023 3.27 -6.10 -33.88
N GLU A 1024 4.54 -5.71 -33.91
CA GLU A 1024 5.67 -6.51 -34.35
C GLU A 1024 6.82 -6.38 -33.36
N ALA A 1025 7.69 -7.39 -33.29
CA ALA A 1025 8.87 -7.39 -32.45
C ALA A 1025 10.03 -8.12 -33.13
N ASP A 1026 11.22 -7.56 -33.02
CA ASP A 1026 12.46 -8.20 -33.47
C ASP A 1026 12.99 -9.17 -32.42
N LEU A 1027 13.63 -10.25 -32.89
CA LEU A 1027 14.30 -11.24 -32.05
C LEU A 1027 15.36 -10.58 -31.18
N PHE A 1028 16.18 -9.71 -31.76
CA PHE A 1028 17.15 -8.87 -31.06
C PHE A 1028 17.22 -7.50 -31.73
N TYR A 1029 17.31 -6.45 -30.92
CA TYR A 1029 17.37 -5.05 -31.40
C TYR A 1029 18.81 -4.57 -31.55
N SER A 1030 19.09 -3.82 -32.62
CA SER A 1030 20.39 -3.20 -32.86
C SER A 1030 20.66 -2.05 -31.88
N GLY A 1031 21.91 -1.89 -31.43
CA GLY A 1031 22.32 -0.79 -30.56
C GLY A 1031 22.25 -1.10 -29.06
N LEU A 1032 21.73 -2.27 -28.68
CA LEU A 1032 21.78 -2.75 -27.30
C LEU A 1032 23.17 -3.34 -26.97
N PRO A 1033 23.68 -3.16 -25.73
CA PRO A 1033 24.95 -3.76 -25.32
C PRO A 1033 24.84 -5.28 -25.29
N SER A 1034 25.90 -6.01 -25.66
CA SER A 1034 25.92 -7.49 -25.66
C SER A 1034 25.86 -8.12 -24.28
N HIS A 1035 26.12 -7.33 -23.23
CA HIS A 1035 25.98 -7.70 -21.83
C HIS A 1035 25.29 -6.57 -21.08
N LEU A 1036 24.23 -6.88 -20.35
CA LEU A 1036 23.52 -5.92 -19.51
C LEU A 1036 24.33 -5.67 -18.23
N ASN A 1037 24.69 -4.40 -17.99
CA ASN A 1037 25.27 -3.98 -16.72
C ASN A 1037 24.15 -3.41 -15.84
N PRO A 1038 23.75 -4.09 -14.75
CA PRO A 1038 22.62 -3.64 -13.91
C PRO A 1038 22.92 -2.34 -13.15
N ARG A 1039 24.18 -1.89 -13.11
CA ARG A 1039 24.60 -0.59 -12.54
C ARG A 1039 24.48 0.59 -13.52
N VAL A 1040 24.12 0.34 -14.78
CA VAL A 1040 23.93 1.38 -15.79
C VAL A 1040 22.44 1.52 -16.07
N GLU A 1041 21.94 2.75 -15.99
CA GLU A 1041 20.54 3.06 -16.32
C GLU A 1041 20.24 2.67 -17.77
N PRO A 1042 19.26 1.78 -18.04
CA PRO A 1042 18.88 1.44 -19.39
C PRO A 1042 18.17 2.61 -20.08
N THR A 1043 18.58 2.94 -21.31
CA THR A 1043 17.96 4.00 -22.12
C THR A 1043 16.88 3.49 -23.08
N TRP A 1044 16.42 2.25 -22.88
CA TRP A 1044 15.44 1.56 -23.71
C TRP A 1044 14.33 0.98 -22.82
N SER A 1045 13.16 0.74 -23.41
CA SER A 1045 12.02 0.22 -22.65
C SER A 1045 12.20 -1.24 -22.25
N TRP A 1046 11.52 -1.63 -21.17
CA TRP A 1046 11.65 -2.96 -20.58
C TRP A 1046 11.36 -4.12 -21.55
N SER A 1047 10.51 -3.91 -22.56
CA SER A 1047 10.17 -4.93 -23.57
C SER A 1047 11.33 -5.31 -24.50
N LEU A 1048 12.38 -4.49 -24.54
CA LEU A 1048 13.59 -4.73 -25.33
C LEU A 1048 14.67 -5.50 -24.55
N ASP A 1049 14.53 -5.64 -23.23
CA ASP A 1049 15.42 -6.49 -22.43
C ASP A 1049 15.36 -7.93 -22.97
N TYR A 1050 16.48 -8.66 -22.94
CA TYR A 1050 16.63 -9.90 -23.70
C TYR A 1050 17.47 -10.96 -22.97
N ASN A 1051 17.37 -12.21 -23.44
CA ASN A 1051 18.21 -13.36 -23.07
C ASN A 1051 18.44 -14.22 -24.32
N GLU A 1052 19.00 -15.42 -24.18
CA GLU A 1052 19.31 -16.34 -25.27
C GLU A 1052 18.09 -16.75 -26.14
N LEU A 1053 16.86 -16.59 -25.65
CA LEU A 1053 15.63 -16.88 -26.38
C LEU A 1053 15.13 -15.73 -27.28
N GLY A 1054 15.65 -14.51 -27.13
CA GLY A 1054 15.20 -13.30 -27.83
C GLY A 1054 14.91 -12.11 -26.92
N SER A 1055 14.33 -11.04 -27.45
CA SER A 1055 13.78 -9.92 -26.67
C SER A 1055 12.56 -10.36 -25.86
N ASN A 1056 12.26 -9.65 -24.77
CA ASN A 1056 11.08 -9.89 -23.96
C ASN A 1056 9.81 -9.89 -24.85
N ASP A 1057 9.70 -8.88 -25.71
CA ASP A 1057 8.59 -8.71 -26.62
C ASP A 1057 8.44 -9.89 -27.59
N PHE A 1058 9.54 -10.36 -28.21
CA PHE A 1058 9.54 -11.47 -29.16
C PHE A 1058 9.10 -12.80 -28.53
N ARG A 1059 9.49 -13.06 -27.28
CA ARG A 1059 9.28 -14.35 -26.61
C ARG A 1059 8.05 -14.45 -25.69
N SER A 1060 7.37 -13.33 -25.46
CA SER A 1060 6.15 -13.27 -24.67
C SER A 1060 4.98 -13.98 -25.37
N THR A 1061 4.23 -14.78 -24.62
CA THR A 1061 2.98 -15.38 -25.13
C THR A 1061 1.94 -14.29 -25.42
N ARG A 1062 1.39 -14.33 -26.64
CA ARG A 1062 0.25 -13.51 -27.06
C ARG A 1062 -1.02 -14.33 -26.94
N ARG A 1063 -1.93 -13.92 -26.06
CA ARG A 1063 -3.23 -14.58 -25.91
C ARG A 1063 -4.23 -14.10 -26.96
N ASN A 1064 -5.15 -14.98 -27.35
CA ASN A 1064 -6.37 -14.67 -28.10
C ASN A 1064 -6.08 -14.07 -29.48
N ILE A 1065 -5.21 -14.70 -30.26
CA ILE A 1065 -4.82 -14.20 -31.57
C ILE A 1065 -5.99 -14.32 -32.55
N TRP A 1066 -6.16 -13.30 -33.40
CA TRP A 1066 -6.86 -13.44 -34.67
C TRP A 1066 -5.88 -14.02 -35.71
N TYR A 1067 -4.65 -13.49 -35.69
CA TYR A 1067 -3.51 -14.07 -36.38
C TYR A 1067 -2.19 -13.65 -35.73
N ALA A 1068 -1.17 -14.49 -35.84
CA ALA A 1068 0.19 -14.16 -35.44
C ALA A 1068 1.18 -14.98 -36.26
N GLY A 1069 2.41 -14.52 -36.40
CA GLY A 1069 3.34 -15.17 -37.29
C GLY A 1069 4.77 -14.67 -37.19
N LEU A 1070 5.64 -15.30 -37.99
CA LEU A 1070 7.01 -14.87 -38.19
C LEU A 1070 7.22 -14.34 -39.60
N THR A 1071 8.15 -13.40 -39.74
CA THR A 1071 8.61 -12.91 -41.03
C THR A 1071 10.13 -12.80 -41.08
N ASN A 1072 10.69 -12.91 -42.29
CA ASN A 1072 12.11 -12.70 -42.55
C ASN A 1072 12.33 -11.38 -43.31
N ALA A 1073 13.60 -10.96 -43.45
CA ALA A 1073 13.97 -9.73 -44.15
C ALA A 1073 13.54 -9.69 -45.63
N ALA A 1074 13.29 -10.83 -46.25
CA ALA A 1074 12.79 -10.93 -47.62
C ALA A 1074 11.24 -10.86 -47.72
N GLY A 1075 10.54 -10.69 -46.59
CA GLY A 1075 9.09 -10.54 -46.53
C GLY A 1075 8.29 -11.84 -46.57
N ASN A 1076 8.95 -13.01 -46.56
CA ASN A 1076 8.26 -14.30 -46.49
C ASN A 1076 7.66 -14.46 -45.09
N LYS A 1077 6.52 -15.14 -44.97
CA LYS A 1077 5.83 -15.31 -43.69
C LYS A 1077 5.33 -16.73 -43.45
N VAL A 1078 5.24 -17.06 -42.17
CA VAL A 1078 4.35 -18.11 -41.67
C VAL A 1078 3.39 -17.48 -40.67
N THR A 1079 2.09 -17.66 -40.90
CA THR A 1079 1.02 -17.00 -40.14
C THR A 1079 0.06 -18.05 -39.59
N ALA A 1080 -0.06 -18.13 -38.28
CA ALA A 1080 -1.17 -18.83 -37.63
C ALA A 1080 -2.45 -18.01 -37.76
N VAL A 1081 -3.52 -18.66 -38.21
CA VAL A 1081 -4.86 -18.07 -38.37
C VAL A 1081 -5.78 -18.68 -37.32
N SER A 1082 -6.52 -17.83 -36.59
CA SER A 1082 -7.37 -18.27 -35.48
C SER A 1082 -8.66 -17.45 -35.37
N ASP A 1083 -9.52 -17.85 -34.44
CA ASP A 1083 -10.84 -17.27 -34.18
C ASP A 1083 -10.86 -16.42 -32.89
N GLY A 1084 -9.70 -15.95 -32.44
CA GLY A 1084 -9.56 -15.20 -31.19
C GLY A 1084 -9.41 -16.09 -29.95
N LYS A 1085 -9.31 -17.41 -30.09
CA LYS A 1085 -9.17 -18.32 -28.93
C LYS A 1085 -7.79 -18.92 -28.74
N GLN A 1086 -7.00 -19.05 -29.81
CA GLN A 1086 -5.66 -19.62 -29.70
C GLN A 1086 -4.63 -18.56 -29.28
N HIS A 1087 -3.45 -19.02 -28.90
CA HIS A 1087 -2.36 -18.19 -28.42
C HIS A 1087 -1.10 -18.44 -29.24
N TRP A 1088 -0.21 -17.46 -29.29
CA TRP A 1088 1.04 -17.52 -30.05
C TRP A 1088 2.24 -17.26 -29.16
N ARG A 1089 3.33 -17.99 -29.38
CA ARG A 1089 4.63 -17.72 -28.77
C ARG A 1089 5.76 -18.13 -29.70
N SER A 1090 6.86 -17.39 -29.70
CA SER A 1090 8.05 -17.68 -30.52
C SER A 1090 9.34 -17.52 -29.71
N TRP A 1091 10.37 -18.31 -29.97
CA TRP A 1091 11.68 -18.17 -29.31
C TRP A 1091 12.80 -18.72 -30.19
N LEU A 1092 14.01 -18.18 -30.00
CA LEU A 1092 15.22 -18.77 -30.56
C LEU A 1092 15.59 -20.03 -29.78
N GLU A 1093 15.86 -21.11 -30.50
CA GLU A 1093 16.48 -22.31 -29.93
C GLU A 1093 17.64 -22.72 -30.84
N LYS A 1094 18.88 -22.56 -30.38
CA LYS A 1094 20.09 -22.81 -31.18
C LYS A 1094 20.11 -21.98 -32.48
N ASP A 1095 19.88 -22.60 -33.63
CA ASP A 1095 20.00 -22.05 -34.98
C ASP A 1095 18.64 -21.93 -35.71
N ARG A 1096 17.53 -21.99 -34.97
CA ARG A 1096 16.16 -21.96 -35.51
C ARG A 1096 15.20 -21.23 -34.59
N ILE A 1097 14.11 -20.72 -35.16
CA ILE A 1097 13.00 -20.18 -34.38
C ILE A 1097 11.98 -21.27 -34.18
N ARG A 1098 11.68 -21.57 -32.91
CA ARG A 1098 10.50 -22.34 -32.55
C ARG A 1098 9.33 -21.42 -32.32
N PHE A 1099 8.15 -21.88 -32.70
CA PHE A 1099 6.92 -21.20 -32.35
C PHE A 1099 5.82 -22.19 -31.97
N LEU A 1100 5.02 -21.79 -31.00
CA LEU A 1100 3.89 -22.51 -30.45
C LEU A 1100 2.60 -21.82 -30.90
N VAL A 1101 1.69 -22.60 -31.47
CA VAL A 1101 0.27 -22.24 -31.54
C VAL A 1101 -0.44 -23.06 -30.45
N ALA A 1102 -0.88 -22.37 -29.40
CA ALA A 1102 -1.47 -23.01 -28.22
C ALA A 1102 -2.99 -22.91 -28.24
N ASP A 1103 -3.66 -24.01 -27.93
CA ASP A 1103 -5.11 -24.06 -27.71
C ASP A 1103 -5.46 -23.75 -26.24
N PHE A 1104 -4.46 -23.75 -25.36
CA PHE A 1104 -4.62 -23.40 -23.96
C PHE A 1104 -3.37 -22.73 -23.41
N VAL A 1105 -3.58 -21.63 -22.67
CA VAL A 1105 -2.58 -20.97 -21.84
C VAL A 1105 -3.25 -20.54 -20.53
N THR A 1106 -2.62 -20.86 -19.39
CA THR A 1106 -3.00 -20.33 -18.07
C THR A 1106 -1.91 -19.44 -17.48
N ALA A 1107 -2.27 -18.73 -16.41
CA ALA A 1107 -1.33 -17.94 -15.63
C ALA A 1107 -0.24 -18.82 -15.00
N GLY A 1108 0.86 -18.19 -14.62
CA GLY A 1108 1.98 -18.91 -14.03
C GLY A 1108 1.72 -19.48 -12.63
N ASN A 1109 2.67 -20.25 -12.12
CA ASN A 1109 2.58 -20.86 -10.79
C ASN A 1109 3.05 -19.93 -9.65
N GLU A 1110 2.62 -18.67 -9.65
CA GLU A 1110 2.88 -17.74 -8.54
C GLU A 1110 2.10 -18.16 -7.30
N MET A 1111 2.80 -18.37 -6.17
CA MET A 1111 2.22 -18.96 -4.96
C MET A 1111 1.18 -18.04 -4.33
N PHE A 1112 1.44 -16.73 -4.29
CA PHE A 1112 0.51 -15.74 -3.70
C PHE A 1112 -0.71 -15.49 -4.58
N LEU A 1113 -0.60 -15.74 -5.88
CA LEU A 1113 -1.70 -15.58 -6.84
C LEU A 1113 -2.39 -16.90 -7.17
N SER A 1114 -1.96 -18.02 -6.59
CA SER A 1114 -2.47 -19.36 -6.90
C SER A 1114 -3.97 -19.49 -6.69
N SER A 1115 -4.53 -18.92 -5.60
CA SER A 1115 -5.97 -18.91 -5.33
C SER A 1115 -6.75 -18.07 -6.34
N TYR A 1116 -6.17 -16.96 -6.80
CA TYR A 1116 -6.75 -16.10 -7.85
C TYR A 1116 -6.72 -16.77 -9.22
N TYR A 1117 -5.65 -17.53 -9.51
CA TYR A 1117 -5.48 -18.21 -10.80
C TYR A 1117 -6.15 -19.58 -10.88
N ALA A 1118 -6.60 -20.15 -9.76
CA ALA A 1118 -7.25 -21.46 -9.72
C ALA A 1118 -8.38 -21.64 -10.75
N PRO A 1119 -9.28 -20.65 -11.00
CA PRO A 1119 -10.34 -20.78 -12.00
C PRO A 1119 -9.84 -20.88 -13.45
N PHE A 1120 -8.60 -20.47 -13.73
CA PHE A 1120 -8.01 -20.48 -15.07
C PHE A 1120 -7.14 -21.71 -15.34
N ARG A 1121 -6.90 -22.56 -14.33
CA ARG A 1121 -6.06 -23.77 -14.46
C ARG A 1121 -6.90 -24.97 -14.93
N LYS A 1122 -6.28 -25.85 -15.71
CA LYS A 1122 -6.91 -27.09 -16.23
C LYS A 1122 -6.00 -28.29 -15.96
N PRO A 1123 -5.88 -28.76 -14.71
CA PRO A 1123 -5.12 -29.97 -14.42
C PRO A 1123 -5.76 -31.16 -15.15
N LEU A 1124 -4.92 -31.99 -15.77
CA LEU A 1124 -5.29 -33.18 -16.51
C LEU A 1124 -5.00 -34.42 -15.66
N LYS A 1125 -5.93 -35.37 -15.68
CA LYS A 1125 -5.77 -36.72 -15.14
C LYS A 1125 -5.39 -37.70 -16.23
N ALA A 1126 -4.76 -38.81 -15.85
CA ALA A 1126 -4.55 -39.92 -16.77
C ALA A 1126 -5.89 -40.33 -17.42
N GLY A 1127 -5.91 -40.38 -18.75
CA GLY A 1127 -7.11 -40.63 -19.57
C GLY A 1127 -7.83 -39.37 -20.08
N ASP A 1128 -7.54 -38.18 -19.55
CA ASP A 1128 -8.11 -36.93 -20.06
C ASP A 1128 -7.58 -36.63 -21.47
N ASN A 1129 -8.45 -36.08 -22.31
CA ASN A 1129 -8.12 -35.76 -23.70
C ASN A 1129 -7.81 -34.27 -23.89
N ILE A 1130 -6.71 -33.97 -24.57
CA ILE A 1130 -6.43 -32.66 -25.17
C ILE A 1130 -6.55 -32.75 -26.68
N SER A 1131 -7.19 -31.76 -27.30
CA SER A 1131 -7.38 -31.69 -28.74
C SER A 1131 -7.44 -30.25 -29.22
N GLY A 1132 -7.17 -30.05 -30.51
CA GLY A 1132 -7.15 -28.74 -31.14
C GLY A 1132 -7.02 -28.82 -32.66
N ALA A 1133 -7.18 -27.67 -33.32
CA ALA A 1133 -7.04 -27.53 -34.76
C ALA A 1133 -6.27 -26.24 -35.08
N ILE A 1134 -5.11 -26.38 -35.72
CA ILE A 1134 -4.20 -25.27 -36.03
C ILE A 1134 -4.15 -25.07 -37.54
N VAL A 1135 -4.27 -23.83 -37.99
CA VAL A 1135 -4.16 -23.46 -39.41
C VAL A 1135 -2.98 -22.51 -39.59
N LEU A 1136 -2.06 -22.86 -40.50
CA LEU A 1136 -0.94 -22.02 -40.90
C LEU A 1136 -1.07 -21.62 -42.37
N HIS A 1137 -0.86 -20.34 -42.66
CA HIS A 1137 -0.64 -19.81 -44.00
C HIS A 1137 0.86 -19.55 -44.20
N THR A 1138 1.41 -20.03 -45.30
CA THR A 1138 2.79 -19.81 -45.74
C THR A 1138 2.76 -19.03 -47.04
N ASN A 1139 3.54 -17.93 -47.12
CA ASN A 1139 3.62 -17.08 -48.31
C ASN A 1139 4.96 -16.38 -48.50
#